data_AF-A0A7V7MN28-F1
#
_entry.id   AF-A0A7V7MN28-F1
#
_cell.length_a   1.000
_cell.length_b   1.000
_cell.length_c   1.000
_cell.angle_alpha   90.00
_cell.angle_beta   90.00
_cell.angle_gamma   90.00
#
_symmetry.space_group_name_H-M   'P 1'
#
loop_
_entity.id
_entity.type
_entity.pdbx_description
1 polymer ?
#
loop_
_entity_poly.entity_id
_entity_poly.type
_entity_poly.pdbx_seq_one_letter_code
_entity_poly.pdbx_strand_id
1 'polypeptide(L)'
;MRNPLPLSFRTPAEKSPNIGRNSPVVDGTQETRPAAVSPRAFLQIESQLRAFSSWAGLPDKIQNRLHQTFRTLCRESLNQKIKRKYPGLSEINASGLPFQWSLCLGKPELTAPSVRFLCEVGVPGSHGKDRQQLSLARLRQCSQSLHLGDHGRWLEGAKQFLLPDTWPESWYSSVWIAVGANAKGCLLKPYFNLNHGTPKQRWDCIGQFLAASGRLQNLETLCRLSGQVSRGSIPMGIALDFLPQGQCGRIKIYFANEEVDFTWLQRWYQAAGAEQHVASFRSLLETFPPPSGDRLAPRSMLLSLELQRESEPSSLKTDFALTHWMPHDQSIWNGLQAWMHRRSWPIGPASELLHTLGILPASDNHCDLFRFVGFGQEPDGSEHLNLYFEPSLHSSRKPGKPPTPSTDAAIRRASAFLRRSQKEDGRWSDFDLPVGSAEAWPTAFVALQLPGQESASRQRALDWLERHAQAGGGWGYHEQVPGDADSTSLALLALEVGGRPKPQAALEFLKRHQQADGGFATYVHGREARGAWAQSCCDITPFALLALGDALAPEDRRRAWQWLRGQVGPDGIWPSYWWTSGLYPTWGCLWASRRLELPLPDRPLKATLRAWRCRHPFEQALRLRCLELLGAHPAPDGDRRRLSQAQQADGSWIPQPMLRLPPPEIAAPERQIDAGGLFADSQRSFTTAMVLGALSI
;
A
#
# COMPACT_ATOMS: atom_id res chain seq x y z
N MET A 1 -33.28 23.32 -38.50
CA MET A 1 -31.88 23.11 -38.90
C MET A 1 -31.01 24.16 -38.22
N ARG A 2 -30.27 23.77 -37.18
CA ARG A 2 -29.20 24.56 -36.54
C ARG A 2 -28.05 23.58 -36.30
N ASN A 3 -26.86 23.89 -36.79
CA ASN A 3 -25.66 23.06 -36.63
C ASN A 3 -25.35 22.81 -35.15
N PRO A 4 -24.96 21.58 -34.74
CA PRO A 4 -24.41 21.35 -33.41
C PRO A 4 -23.00 21.94 -33.32
N LEU A 5 -22.78 22.79 -32.31
CA LEU A 5 -21.47 23.37 -31.99
C LEU A 5 -20.46 22.26 -31.60
N PRO A 6 -19.17 22.37 -31.97
CA PRO A 6 -18.15 21.43 -31.53
C PRO A 6 -17.83 21.61 -30.04
N LEU A 7 -17.38 20.52 -29.39
CA LEU A 7 -16.77 20.53 -28.07
C LEU A 7 -15.62 21.54 -28.06
N SER A 8 -15.87 22.72 -27.48
CA SER A 8 -14.89 23.78 -27.28
C SER A 8 -14.98 24.22 -25.83
N PHE A 9 -14.06 23.74 -25.00
CA PHE A 9 -13.82 24.27 -23.66
C PHE A 9 -13.14 25.63 -23.76
N ARG A 10 -13.93 26.70 -23.86
CA ARG A 10 -13.45 28.07 -23.64
C ARG A 10 -14.25 28.71 -22.51
N THR A 11 -13.56 29.15 -21.47
CA THR A 11 -14.01 30.23 -20.59
C THR A 11 -13.86 31.58 -21.31
N PRO A 12 -14.67 32.61 -20.98
CA PRO A 12 -14.59 33.90 -21.63
C PRO A 12 -13.30 34.62 -21.18
N ALA A 13 -12.43 34.98 -22.12
CA ALA A 13 -11.29 35.85 -21.84
C ALA A 13 -11.69 37.31 -22.03
N GLU A 14 -11.55 38.10 -20.97
CA GLU A 14 -11.66 39.55 -20.99
C GLU A 14 -10.59 40.17 -21.91
N LYS A 15 -11.00 41.15 -22.72
CA LYS A 15 -10.12 41.99 -23.53
C LYS A 15 -9.50 43.08 -22.64
N SER A 16 -8.19 43.28 -22.75
CA SER A 16 -7.54 44.56 -22.42
C SER A 16 -6.20 44.72 -23.16
N PRO A 17 -5.71 45.97 -23.34
CA PRO A 17 -5.23 46.42 -24.66
C PRO A 17 -3.71 46.44 -24.85
N ASN A 18 -3.38 46.53 -26.14
CA ASN A 18 -2.09 46.81 -26.76
C ASN A 18 -1.31 47.95 -26.08
N ILE A 19 -0.07 47.70 -25.65
CA ILE A 19 0.93 48.75 -25.40
C ILE A 19 2.30 48.30 -25.95
N GLY A 20 2.75 49.03 -26.99
CA GLY A 20 4.05 49.70 -26.99
C GLY A 20 5.34 48.89 -27.13
N ARG A 21 5.96 49.04 -28.30
CA ARG A 21 7.37 48.79 -28.59
C ARG A 21 8.31 49.41 -27.53
N ASN A 22 9.39 48.71 -27.19
CA ASN A 22 10.77 49.20 -27.27
C ASN A 22 11.78 48.10 -26.92
N SER A 23 12.63 47.77 -27.89
CA SER A 23 13.88 47.02 -27.67
C SER A 23 14.98 48.00 -27.27
N PRO A 24 15.97 47.54 -26.48
CA PRO A 24 17.34 47.87 -26.81
C PRO A 24 18.20 46.62 -26.95
N VAL A 25 19.04 46.69 -27.97
CA VAL A 25 20.16 45.82 -28.28
C VAL A 25 21.15 45.85 -27.11
N VAL A 26 21.54 44.68 -26.60
CA VAL A 26 22.79 44.51 -25.85
C VAL A 26 23.47 43.26 -26.38
N ASP A 27 24.55 43.52 -27.10
CA ASP A 27 25.56 42.56 -27.53
C ASP A 27 26.37 42.13 -26.31
N GLY A 28 26.59 40.82 -26.15
CA GLY A 28 27.25 40.27 -24.97
C GLY A 28 27.39 38.77 -25.09
N THR A 29 28.50 38.35 -25.70
CA THR A 29 28.98 36.96 -25.78
C THR A 29 28.94 36.27 -24.41
N GLN A 30 27.92 35.46 -24.17
CA GLN A 30 27.90 34.47 -23.09
C GLN A 30 28.13 33.08 -23.68
N GLU A 31 29.22 32.47 -23.22
CA GLU A 31 29.55 31.07 -23.44
C GLU A 31 28.32 30.19 -23.21
N THR A 32 27.90 29.49 -24.27
CA THR A 32 26.78 28.56 -24.25
C THR A 32 27.10 27.38 -23.35
N ARG A 33 26.63 27.41 -22.10
CA ARG A 33 26.41 26.19 -21.32
C ARG A 33 25.53 25.24 -22.16
N PRO A 34 25.85 23.94 -22.26
CA PRO A 34 24.99 23.00 -22.97
C PRO A 34 23.59 23.05 -22.36
N ALA A 35 22.59 23.40 -23.18
CA ALA A 35 21.22 23.53 -22.75
C ALA A 35 20.77 22.22 -22.08
N ALA A 36 20.40 22.30 -20.79
CA ALA A 36 19.87 21.16 -20.06
C ALA A 36 18.72 20.55 -20.88
N VAL A 37 18.85 19.26 -21.23
CA VAL A 37 17.83 18.53 -21.99
C VAL A 37 16.53 18.57 -21.17
N SER A 38 15.54 19.32 -21.66
CA SER A 38 14.24 19.44 -20.99
C SER A 38 13.62 18.05 -20.82
N PRO A 39 13.21 17.66 -19.59
CA PRO A 39 12.70 16.32 -19.32
C PRO A 39 11.44 16.04 -20.15
N ARG A 40 11.33 14.79 -20.63
CA ARG A 40 10.15 14.31 -21.36
C ARG A 40 9.09 13.84 -20.38
N ALA A 41 7.81 14.12 -20.67
CA ALA A 41 6.69 13.74 -19.81
C ALA A 41 6.67 12.22 -19.53
N PHE A 42 7.01 11.42 -20.54
CA PHE A 42 7.13 9.96 -20.43
C PHE A 42 8.04 9.52 -19.28
N LEU A 43 9.25 10.09 -19.17
CA LEU A 43 10.23 9.67 -18.16
C LEU A 43 9.80 10.06 -16.75
N GLN A 44 9.16 11.23 -16.60
CA GLN A 44 8.66 11.69 -15.31
C GLN A 44 7.48 10.84 -14.83
N ILE A 45 6.54 10.52 -15.72
CA ILE A 45 5.41 9.64 -15.40
C ILE A 45 5.89 8.20 -15.16
N GLU A 46 6.90 7.73 -15.87
CA GLU A 46 7.52 6.42 -15.60
C GLU A 46 8.17 6.37 -14.21
N SER A 47 8.84 7.46 -13.79
CA SER A 47 9.39 7.56 -12.43
C SER A 47 8.28 7.57 -11.37
N GLN A 48 7.19 8.30 -11.61
CA GLN A 48 6.00 8.28 -10.75
C GLN A 48 5.39 6.88 -10.67
N LEU A 49 5.33 6.15 -11.79
CA LEU A 49 4.84 4.76 -11.83
C LEU A 49 5.66 3.84 -10.92
N ARG A 50 6.99 3.99 -10.87
CA ARG A 50 7.86 3.22 -9.96
C ARG A 50 7.53 3.51 -8.50
N ALA A 51 7.40 4.79 -8.15
CA ALA A 51 7.06 5.21 -6.80
C ALA A 51 5.68 4.69 -6.38
N PHE A 52 4.68 4.79 -7.26
CA PHE A 52 3.32 4.31 -7.02
C PHE A 52 3.31 2.77 -6.88
N SER A 53 4.05 2.04 -7.73
CA SER A 53 4.17 0.58 -7.66
C SER A 53 4.80 0.09 -6.36
N SER A 54 5.85 0.79 -5.90
CA SER A 54 6.50 0.54 -4.62
C SER A 54 5.55 0.81 -3.43
N TRP A 55 4.86 1.95 -3.44
CA TRP A 55 3.85 2.27 -2.43
C TRP A 55 2.73 1.22 -2.36
N ALA A 56 2.29 0.72 -3.52
CA ALA A 56 1.26 -0.30 -3.60
C ALA A 56 1.75 -1.71 -3.19
N GLY A 57 3.06 -1.89 -2.95
CA GLY A 57 3.64 -3.16 -2.53
C GLY A 57 3.47 -4.27 -3.57
N LEU A 58 3.48 -3.92 -4.86
CA LEU A 58 3.28 -4.89 -5.94
C LEU A 58 4.45 -5.89 -6.01
N PRO A 59 4.21 -7.20 -6.25
CA PRO A 59 5.30 -8.15 -6.52
C PRO A 59 6.11 -7.76 -7.75
N ASP A 60 7.42 -8.03 -7.78
CA ASP A 60 8.33 -7.64 -8.86
C ASP A 60 7.84 -8.09 -10.25
N LYS A 61 7.30 -9.31 -10.34
CA LYS A 61 6.71 -9.84 -11.58
C LYS A 61 5.56 -8.97 -12.10
N ILE A 62 4.72 -8.44 -11.20
CA ILE A 62 3.62 -7.55 -11.54
C ILE A 62 4.13 -6.15 -11.88
N GLN A 63 5.11 -5.64 -11.13
CA GLN A 63 5.75 -4.35 -11.45
C GLN A 63 6.34 -4.36 -12.86
N ASN A 64 7.07 -5.42 -13.23
CA ASN A 64 7.68 -5.55 -14.55
C ASN A 64 6.64 -5.55 -15.67
N ARG A 65 5.54 -6.33 -15.50
CA ARG A 65 4.42 -6.36 -16.46
C ARG A 65 3.71 -5.01 -16.58
N LEU A 66 3.49 -4.32 -15.46
CA LEU A 66 2.89 -3.00 -15.43
C LEU A 66 3.77 -1.97 -16.16
N HIS A 67 5.07 -1.99 -15.92
CA HIS A 67 6.04 -1.12 -16.59
C HIS A 67 6.10 -1.36 -18.10
N GLN A 68 6.08 -2.63 -18.54
CA GLN A 68 6.04 -2.98 -19.96
C GLN A 68 4.73 -2.52 -20.61
N THR A 69 3.60 -2.68 -19.91
CA THR A 69 2.29 -2.22 -20.37
C THR A 69 2.26 -0.69 -20.53
N PHE A 70 2.75 0.05 -19.52
CA PHE A 70 2.90 1.50 -19.59
C PHE A 70 3.76 1.93 -20.78
N ARG A 71 4.93 1.30 -20.98
CA ARG A 71 5.81 1.59 -22.13
C ARG A 71 5.12 1.33 -23.47
N THR A 72 4.29 0.29 -23.55
CA THR A 72 3.61 -0.08 -24.79
C THR A 72 2.47 0.89 -25.13
N LEU A 73 1.76 1.39 -24.13
CA LEU A 73 0.60 2.28 -24.33
C LEU A 73 0.97 3.76 -24.41
N CYS A 74 1.95 4.20 -23.62
CA CYS A 74 2.15 5.62 -23.34
C CYS A 74 3.40 6.21 -23.99
N ARG A 75 4.25 5.40 -24.63
CA ARG A 75 5.53 5.88 -25.17
C ARG A 75 5.29 6.94 -26.23
N GLU A 76 4.51 6.66 -27.25
CA GLU A 76 4.26 7.59 -28.36
C GLU A 76 3.57 8.88 -27.88
N SER A 77 2.57 8.75 -26.99
CA SER A 77 1.72 9.87 -26.55
C SER A 77 2.41 10.82 -25.56
N LEU A 78 3.32 10.28 -24.74
CA LEU A 78 4.05 11.06 -23.73
C LEU A 78 5.49 11.41 -24.12
N ASN A 79 5.98 10.96 -25.27
CA ASN A 79 7.34 11.24 -25.74
C ASN A 79 7.51 12.66 -26.30
N GLN A 80 7.11 13.63 -25.50
CA GLN A 80 7.15 15.05 -25.77
C GLN A 80 7.72 15.80 -24.56
N LYS A 81 8.24 17.00 -24.80
CA LYS A 81 8.69 17.90 -23.73
C LYS A 81 7.52 18.25 -22.83
N ILE A 82 7.79 18.45 -21.54
CA ILE A 82 6.79 18.89 -20.58
C ILE A 82 6.30 20.30 -20.95
N LYS A 83 4.99 20.47 -21.10
CA LYS A 83 4.31 21.73 -21.51
C LYS A 83 3.06 21.94 -20.66
N ARG A 84 2.72 23.19 -20.38
CA ARG A 84 1.50 23.55 -19.62
C ARG A 84 0.21 23.10 -20.30
N LYS A 85 0.22 22.98 -21.63
CA LYS A 85 -0.87 22.44 -22.45
C LYS A 85 -0.31 21.49 -23.51
N TYR A 86 -1.06 20.43 -23.78
CA TYR A 86 -0.79 19.38 -24.76
C TYR A 86 -1.90 19.38 -25.82
N PRO A 87 -1.78 20.23 -26.86
CA PRO A 87 -2.83 20.36 -27.87
C PRO A 87 -2.90 19.11 -28.77
N GLY A 88 -4.09 18.88 -29.32
CA GLY A 88 -4.36 17.97 -30.42
C GLY A 88 -4.43 16.47 -30.12
N LEU A 89 -4.22 16.02 -28.88
CA LEU A 89 -4.09 14.58 -28.59
C LEU A 89 -5.21 13.97 -27.74
N SER A 90 -5.47 14.48 -26.53
CA SER A 90 -6.47 13.88 -25.64
C SER A 90 -7.33 14.90 -24.88
N GLU A 91 -8.52 14.47 -24.45
CA GLU A 91 -9.41 15.20 -23.54
C GLU A 91 -9.52 14.55 -22.15
N ILE A 92 -8.64 13.58 -21.83
CA ILE A 92 -8.61 12.97 -20.49
C ILE A 92 -8.44 14.03 -19.39
N ASN A 93 -7.60 15.04 -19.65
CA ASN A 93 -7.39 16.18 -18.75
C ASN A 93 -7.59 17.52 -19.48
N ALA A 94 -7.90 18.57 -18.72
CA ALA A 94 -8.09 19.92 -19.27
C ALA A 94 -6.82 20.51 -19.89
N SER A 95 -5.63 20.06 -19.46
CA SER A 95 -4.35 20.42 -20.08
C SER A 95 -4.17 19.80 -21.47
N GLY A 96 -4.94 18.76 -21.79
CA GLY A 96 -4.78 17.91 -22.98
C GLY A 96 -3.78 16.75 -22.80
N LEU A 97 -3.21 16.58 -21.60
CA LEU A 97 -2.28 15.49 -21.33
C LEU A 97 -2.99 14.12 -21.51
N PRO A 98 -2.45 13.19 -22.33
CA PRO A 98 -3.08 11.92 -22.67
C PRO A 98 -2.90 10.84 -21.58
N PHE A 99 -2.90 11.24 -20.30
CA PHE A 99 -2.61 10.35 -19.18
C PHE A 99 -3.19 10.87 -17.86
N GLN A 100 -3.79 10.01 -17.05
CA GLN A 100 -4.36 10.35 -15.74
C GLN A 100 -4.18 9.22 -14.74
N TRP A 101 -3.85 9.57 -13.49
CA TRP A 101 -3.81 8.62 -12.39
C TRP A 101 -5.21 8.43 -11.79
N SER A 102 -5.44 7.25 -11.22
CA SER A 102 -6.64 6.98 -10.41
C SER A 102 -6.26 6.25 -9.13
N LEU A 103 -6.90 6.62 -8.02
CA LEU A 103 -6.69 6.03 -6.70
C LEU A 103 -8.03 5.63 -6.09
N CYS A 104 -8.14 4.39 -5.63
CA CYS A 104 -9.32 3.89 -4.91
C CYS A 104 -9.17 4.17 -3.42
N LEU A 105 -10.19 4.77 -2.80
CA LEU A 105 -10.25 5.14 -1.39
C LEU A 105 -11.45 4.44 -0.75
N GLY A 106 -11.29 3.92 0.46
CA GLY A 106 -12.32 3.08 1.09
C GLY A 106 -11.79 2.35 2.32
N LYS A 107 -12.59 1.41 2.84
CA LYS A 107 -12.12 0.53 3.92
C LYS A 107 -10.96 -0.35 3.45
N PRO A 108 -9.93 -0.60 4.28
CA PRO A 108 -8.76 -1.40 3.92
C PRO A 108 -9.07 -2.76 3.29
N GLU A 109 -10.13 -3.41 3.75
CA GLU A 109 -10.54 -4.74 3.27
C GLU A 109 -11.03 -4.70 1.81
N LEU A 110 -11.56 -3.55 1.38
CA LEU A 110 -12.14 -3.32 0.06
C LEU A 110 -11.17 -2.60 -0.89
N THR A 111 -10.24 -1.81 -0.36
CA THR A 111 -9.33 -0.95 -1.13
C THR A 111 -7.87 -1.33 -0.93
N ALA A 112 -7.56 -2.60 -1.20
CA ALA A 112 -6.18 -3.04 -1.30
C ALA A 112 -5.38 -2.08 -2.20
N PRO A 113 -4.16 -1.66 -1.79
CA PRO A 113 -3.34 -0.76 -2.57
C PRO A 113 -3.21 -1.26 -4.01
N SER A 114 -3.54 -0.40 -4.96
CA SER A 114 -3.50 -0.69 -6.38
C SER A 114 -3.01 0.52 -7.16
N VAL A 115 -2.29 0.26 -8.25
CA VAL A 115 -1.86 1.28 -9.20
C VAL A 115 -2.88 1.31 -10.34
N ARG A 116 -3.42 2.47 -10.66
CA ARG A 116 -4.36 2.62 -11.78
C ARG A 116 -4.04 3.87 -12.59
N PHE A 117 -4.05 3.75 -13.91
CA PHE A 117 -3.97 4.88 -14.81
C PHE A 117 -4.89 4.72 -16.01
N LEU A 118 -5.28 5.84 -16.60
CA LEU A 118 -5.98 5.95 -17.88
C LEU A 118 -5.05 6.65 -18.86
N CYS A 119 -5.00 6.19 -20.10
CA CYS A 119 -4.18 6.80 -21.14
C CYS A 119 -4.86 6.79 -22.50
N GLU A 120 -4.37 7.67 -23.37
CA GLU A 120 -4.69 7.66 -24.80
C GLU A 120 -3.42 7.33 -25.59
N VAL A 121 -3.54 6.34 -26.48
CA VAL A 121 -2.46 5.91 -27.37
C VAL A 121 -2.50 6.76 -28.64
N GLY A 122 -1.34 7.22 -29.08
CA GLY A 122 -1.25 8.03 -30.29
C GLY A 122 0.02 8.85 -30.36
N VAL A 123 0.36 9.31 -31.55
CA VAL A 123 1.42 10.31 -31.74
C VAL A 123 0.77 11.70 -31.69
N PRO A 124 1.26 12.65 -30.87
CA PRO A 124 0.74 14.02 -30.88
C PRO A 124 0.66 14.60 -32.30
N GLY A 125 -0.51 15.14 -32.68
CA GLY A 125 -0.74 15.71 -34.02
C GLY A 125 -1.17 14.73 -35.11
N SER A 126 -1.19 13.42 -34.84
CA SER A 126 -1.75 12.42 -35.77
C SER A 126 -3.27 12.61 -35.97
N HIS A 127 -3.83 12.04 -37.05
CA HIS A 127 -5.28 12.06 -37.24
C HIS A 127 -5.96 11.09 -36.26
N GLY A 128 -7.19 11.40 -35.85
CA GLY A 128 -7.91 10.60 -34.85
C GLY A 128 -8.11 9.14 -35.26
N LYS A 129 -8.35 8.89 -36.55
CA LYS A 129 -8.46 7.53 -37.11
C LYS A 129 -7.16 6.72 -36.97
N ASP A 130 -6.00 7.35 -37.12
CA ASP A 130 -4.70 6.68 -36.96
C ASP A 130 -4.47 6.31 -35.49
N ARG A 131 -4.87 7.21 -34.58
CA ARG A 131 -4.85 6.93 -33.13
C ARG A 131 -5.75 5.76 -32.77
N GLN A 132 -6.97 5.71 -33.33
CA GLN A 132 -7.89 4.59 -33.11
C GLN A 132 -7.26 3.25 -33.50
N GLN A 133 -6.68 3.19 -34.70
CA GLN A 133 -6.02 1.98 -35.18
C GLN A 133 -4.84 1.57 -34.28
N LEU A 134 -4.02 2.54 -33.89
CA LEU A 134 -2.89 2.31 -33.00
C LEU A 134 -3.34 1.86 -31.60
N SER A 135 -4.38 2.47 -31.02
CA SER A 135 -4.97 2.07 -29.74
C SER A 135 -5.40 0.61 -29.77
N LEU A 136 -6.12 0.18 -30.80
CA LEU A 136 -6.56 -1.21 -30.94
C LEU A 136 -5.38 -2.17 -31.13
N ALA A 137 -4.35 -1.79 -31.88
CA ALA A 137 -3.14 -2.60 -32.04
C ALA A 137 -2.37 -2.76 -30.72
N ARG A 138 -2.15 -1.67 -29.97
CA ARG A 138 -1.46 -1.71 -28.68
C ARG A 138 -2.27 -2.46 -27.62
N LEU A 139 -3.60 -2.36 -27.65
CA LEU A 139 -4.48 -3.15 -26.78
C LEU A 139 -4.28 -4.65 -26.98
N ARG A 140 -4.23 -5.13 -28.24
CA ARG A 140 -3.94 -6.55 -28.54
C ARG A 140 -2.54 -6.96 -28.06
N GLN A 141 -1.53 -6.12 -28.27
CA GLN A 141 -0.16 -6.38 -27.81
C GLN A 141 -0.06 -6.50 -26.27
N CYS A 142 -0.72 -5.61 -25.54
CA CYS A 142 -0.78 -5.67 -24.08
C CYS A 142 -1.53 -6.92 -23.61
N SER A 143 -2.66 -7.25 -24.25
CA SER A 143 -3.42 -8.46 -23.94
C SER A 143 -2.59 -9.74 -24.04
N GLN A 144 -1.77 -9.85 -25.10
CA GLN A 144 -0.84 -10.97 -25.29
C GLN A 144 0.25 -10.99 -24.21
N SER A 145 0.85 -9.83 -23.92
CA SER A 145 1.93 -9.71 -22.92
C SER A 145 1.45 -10.01 -21.49
N LEU A 146 0.17 -9.77 -21.21
CA LEU A 146 -0.47 -10.07 -19.93
C LEU A 146 -1.07 -11.49 -19.87
N HIS A 147 -0.97 -12.27 -20.94
CA HIS A 147 -1.55 -13.61 -21.07
C HIS A 147 -3.07 -13.66 -20.84
N LEU A 148 -3.79 -12.65 -21.31
CA LEU A 148 -5.26 -12.58 -21.13
C LEU A 148 -6.02 -13.47 -22.11
N GLY A 149 -5.36 -14.04 -23.12
CA GLY A 149 -5.98 -14.89 -24.15
C GLY A 149 -6.35 -14.12 -25.43
N ASP A 150 -7.13 -14.74 -26.30
CA ASP A 150 -7.59 -14.13 -27.56
C ASP A 150 -8.94 -13.43 -27.38
N HIS A 151 -8.94 -12.10 -27.51
CA HIS A 151 -10.12 -11.25 -27.39
C HIS A 151 -10.68 -10.79 -28.73
N GLY A 152 -10.15 -11.29 -29.86
CA GLY A 152 -10.43 -10.80 -31.20
C GLY A 152 -11.93 -10.74 -31.52
N ARG A 153 -12.69 -11.79 -31.17
CA ARG A 153 -14.11 -11.89 -31.53
C ARG A 153 -14.97 -10.75 -30.96
N TRP A 154 -14.87 -10.48 -29.67
CA TRP A 154 -15.70 -9.43 -29.06
C TRP A 154 -15.09 -8.04 -29.21
N LEU A 155 -13.76 -7.91 -29.38
CA LEU A 155 -13.12 -6.63 -29.68
C LEU A 155 -13.48 -6.14 -31.09
N GLU A 156 -13.57 -7.04 -32.08
CA GLU A 156 -14.10 -6.69 -33.41
C GLU A 156 -15.59 -6.33 -33.33
N GLY A 157 -16.38 -7.04 -32.53
CA GLY A 157 -17.77 -6.65 -32.26
C GLY A 157 -17.87 -5.25 -31.64
N ALA A 158 -17.03 -4.94 -30.65
CA ALA A 158 -16.96 -3.60 -30.05
C ALA A 158 -16.62 -2.54 -31.10
N LYS A 159 -15.63 -2.80 -31.96
CA LYS A 159 -15.28 -1.88 -33.06
C LYS A 159 -16.43 -1.70 -34.04
N GLN A 160 -17.14 -2.78 -34.41
CA GLN A 160 -18.24 -2.75 -35.37
C GLN A 160 -19.46 -1.97 -34.84
N PHE A 161 -19.85 -2.20 -33.59
CA PHE A 161 -21.10 -1.65 -33.06
C PHE A 161 -20.95 -0.32 -32.31
N LEU A 162 -19.77 -0.06 -31.74
CA LEU A 162 -19.55 1.09 -30.85
C LEU A 162 -18.78 2.23 -31.52
N LEU A 163 -18.08 1.96 -32.62
CA LEU A 163 -17.30 2.96 -33.35
C LEU A 163 -17.93 3.21 -34.72
N PRO A 164 -17.97 4.47 -35.20
CA PRO A 164 -18.49 4.80 -36.51
C PRO A 164 -17.52 4.40 -37.62
N ASP A 165 -18.05 4.08 -38.80
CA ASP A 165 -17.25 3.76 -39.99
C ASP A 165 -16.44 4.96 -40.50
N THR A 166 -17.00 6.16 -40.36
CA THR A 166 -16.37 7.44 -40.73
C THR A 166 -16.04 8.25 -39.48
N TRP A 167 -14.84 8.86 -39.44
CA TRP A 167 -14.42 9.69 -38.32
C TRP A 167 -15.31 10.93 -38.17
N PRO A 168 -16.06 11.10 -37.06
CA PRO A 168 -16.89 12.28 -36.87
C PRO A 168 -16.03 13.53 -36.68
N GLU A 169 -16.40 14.66 -37.28
CA GLU A 169 -15.67 15.93 -37.13
C GLU A 169 -15.63 16.42 -35.67
N SER A 170 -16.65 16.08 -34.88
CA SER A 170 -16.73 16.41 -33.46
C SER A 170 -15.85 15.53 -32.57
N TRP A 171 -15.22 14.49 -33.12
CA TRP A 171 -14.41 13.56 -32.34
C TRP A 171 -12.97 14.00 -32.25
N TYR A 172 -12.54 14.11 -30.99
CA TYR A 172 -11.14 14.29 -30.64
C TYR A 172 -10.47 12.99 -30.20
N SER A 173 -11.23 12.02 -29.70
CA SER A 173 -10.74 10.70 -29.31
C SER A 173 -11.81 9.64 -29.55
N SER A 174 -11.39 8.39 -29.74
CA SER A 174 -12.28 7.24 -29.93
C SER A 174 -12.08 6.14 -28.89
N VAL A 175 -10.84 5.91 -28.44
CA VAL A 175 -10.49 4.80 -27.55
C VAL A 175 -9.47 5.25 -26.52
N TRP A 176 -9.84 5.19 -25.25
CA TRP A 176 -8.90 5.28 -24.12
C TRP A 176 -8.66 3.90 -23.52
N ILE A 177 -7.55 3.73 -22.81
CA ILE A 177 -7.18 2.45 -22.20
C ILE A 177 -6.80 2.71 -20.75
N ALA A 178 -7.54 2.09 -19.83
CA ALA A 178 -7.17 2.04 -18.43
C ALA A 178 -6.40 0.76 -18.12
N VAL A 179 -5.44 0.89 -17.23
CA VAL A 179 -4.65 -0.21 -16.68
C VAL A 179 -4.77 -0.15 -15.16
N GLY A 180 -5.04 -1.29 -14.54
CA GLY A 180 -4.99 -1.47 -13.09
C GLY A 180 -3.97 -2.54 -12.72
N ALA A 181 -3.36 -2.45 -11.54
CA ALA A 181 -2.51 -3.50 -11.01
C ALA A 181 -2.62 -3.59 -9.49
N ASN A 182 -2.67 -4.82 -8.97
CA ASN A 182 -2.62 -5.14 -7.55
C ASN A 182 -1.79 -6.41 -7.35
N ALA A 183 -1.70 -6.92 -6.12
CA ALA A 183 -0.93 -8.13 -5.82
C ALA A 183 -1.39 -9.38 -6.61
N LYS A 184 -2.64 -9.42 -7.09
CA LYS A 184 -3.20 -10.55 -7.85
C LYS A 184 -2.84 -10.50 -9.34
N GLY A 185 -2.60 -9.32 -9.91
CA GLY A 185 -2.33 -9.19 -11.33
C GLY A 185 -2.53 -7.79 -11.92
N CYS A 186 -2.46 -7.72 -13.24
CA CYS A 186 -2.80 -6.53 -14.03
C CYS A 186 -4.16 -6.69 -14.70
N LEU A 187 -4.91 -5.61 -14.81
CA LEU A 187 -6.19 -5.47 -15.49
C LEU A 187 -6.04 -4.51 -16.66
N LEU A 188 -6.71 -4.80 -17.76
CA LEU A 188 -6.77 -3.96 -18.95
C LEU A 188 -8.23 -3.64 -19.27
N LYS A 189 -8.54 -2.36 -19.53
CA LYS A 189 -9.90 -1.89 -19.80
C LYS A 189 -9.92 -0.81 -20.89
N PRO A 190 -10.32 -1.11 -22.13
CA PRO A 190 -10.60 -0.07 -23.12
C PRO A 190 -11.91 0.65 -22.82
N TYR A 191 -11.97 1.91 -23.24
CA TYR A 191 -13.10 2.83 -23.18
C TYR A 191 -13.39 3.29 -24.59
N PHE A 192 -14.59 3.05 -25.10
CA PHE A 192 -15.02 3.45 -26.43
C PHE A 192 -15.90 4.70 -26.33
N ASN A 193 -15.60 5.70 -27.14
CA ASN A 193 -16.39 6.92 -27.25
C ASN A 193 -17.66 6.65 -28.05
N LEU A 194 -18.83 6.94 -27.46
CA LEU A 194 -20.13 6.80 -28.10
C LEU A 194 -20.71 8.13 -28.56
N ASN A 195 -19.96 9.23 -28.47
CA ASN A 195 -20.47 10.58 -28.74
C ASN A 195 -20.65 10.87 -30.25
N HIS A 196 -21.35 10.01 -30.97
CA HIS A 196 -21.73 10.17 -32.37
C HIS A 196 -23.23 9.85 -32.54
N GLY A 197 -23.86 10.43 -33.57
CA GLY A 197 -25.31 10.31 -33.77
C GLY A 197 -26.16 10.90 -32.62
N THR A 198 -27.45 10.60 -32.69
CA THR A 198 -28.46 10.99 -31.69
C THR A 198 -28.37 10.15 -30.41
N PRO A 199 -28.83 10.63 -29.25
CA PRO A 199 -28.86 9.83 -28.02
C PRO A 199 -29.56 8.47 -28.20
N LYS A 200 -30.67 8.43 -28.96
CA LYS A 200 -31.37 7.17 -29.26
C LYS A 200 -30.47 6.18 -30.01
N GLN A 201 -29.80 6.61 -31.07
CA GLN A 201 -28.89 5.74 -31.82
C GLN A 201 -27.79 5.16 -30.92
N ARG A 202 -27.30 5.91 -29.93
CA ARG A 202 -26.29 5.41 -28.99
C ARG A 202 -26.84 4.33 -28.06
N TRP A 203 -28.08 4.48 -27.59
CA TRP A 203 -28.77 3.41 -26.87
C TRP A 203 -28.94 2.16 -27.74
N ASP A 204 -29.35 2.34 -29.00
CA ASP A 204 -29.51 1.24 -29.96
C ASP A 204 -28.17 0.52 -30.21
N CYS A 205 -27.06 1.24 -30.41
CA CYS A 205 -25.72 0.67 -30.59
C CYS A 205 -25.28 -0.18 -29.40
N ILE A 206 -25.53 0.27 -28.17
CA ILE A 206 -25.22 -0.50 -26.95
C ILE A 206 -26.06 -1.78 -26.93
N GLY A 207 -27.35 -1.69 -27.25
CA GLY A 207 -28.24 -2.85 -27.28
C GLY A 207 -27.80 -3.88 -28.31
N GLN A 208 -27.43 -3.44 -29.52
CA GLN A 208 -26.88 -4.29 -30.58
C GLN A 208 -25.57 -4.97 -30.17
N PHE A 209 -24.67 -4.23 -29.51
CA PHE A 209 -23.43 -4.78 -28.98
C PHE A 209 -23.69 -5.87 -27.91
N LEU A 210 -24.63 -5.63 -26.98
CA LEU A 210 -25.00 -6.62 -25.97
C LEU A 210 -25.61 -7.88 -26.62
N ALA A 211 -26.49 -7.73 -27.60
CA ALA A 211 -27.04 -8.86 -28.35
C ALA A 211 -25.94 -9.65 -29.08
N ALA A 212 -25.07 -8.97 -29.83
CA ALA A 212 -24.00 -9.60 -30.62
C ALA A 212 -22.92 -10.26 -29.75
N SER A 213 -22.73 -9.78 -28.51
CA SER A 213 -21.80 -10.37 -27.53
C SER A 213 -22.43 -11.48 -26.69
N GLY A 214 -23.67 -11.88 -26.96
CA GLY A 214 -24.38 -12.95 -26.24
C GLY A 214 -24.81 -12.55 -24.82
N ARG A 215 -24.93 -11.25 -24.55
CA ARG A 215 -25.28 -10.67 -23.24
C ARG A 215 -26.77 -10.38 -23.13
N LEU A 216 -27.62 -11.37 -23.42
CA LEU A 216 -29.08 -11.17 -23.52
C LEU A 216 -29.74 -10.72 -22.21
N GLN A 217 -29.35 -11.27 -21.06
CA GLN A 217 -29.87 -10.82 -19.75
C GLN A 217 -29.50 -9.36 -19.43
N ASN A 218 -28.28 -8.95 -19.80
CA ASN A 218 -27.85 -7.57 -19.67
C ASN A 218 -28.61 -6.64 -20.62
N LEU A 219 -28.95 -7.12 -21.82
CA LEU A 219 -29.80 -6.39 -22.76
C LEU A 219 -31.21 -6.21 -22.19
N GLU A 220 -31.82 -7.27 -21.65
CA GLU A 220 -33.13 -7.20 -20.98
C GLU A 220 -33.11 -6.19 -19.81
N THR A 221 -32.06 -6.24 -19.00
CA THR A 221 -31.83 -5.28 -17.91
C THR A 221 -31.73 -3.85 -18.44
N LEU A 222 -30.94 -3.62 -19.50
CA LEU A 222 -30.79 -2.32 -20.12
C LEU A 222 -32.13 -1.80 -20.69
N CYS A 223 -32.90 -2.66 -21.37
CA CYS A 223 -34.22 -2.33 -21.91
C CYS A 223 -35.18 -1.92 -20.78
N ARG A 224 -35.27 -2.72 -19.71
CA ARG A 224 -36.11 -2.41 -18.53
C ARG A 224 -35.75 -1.08 -17.90
N LEU A 225 -34.45 -0.81 -17.71
CA LEU A 225 -33.97 0.45 -17.13
C LEU A 225 -34.26 1.63 -18.07
N SER A 226 -34.03 1.47 -19.38
CA SER A 226 -34.17 2.55 -20.36
C SER A 226 -35.57 3.16 -20.37
N GLY A 227 -36.63 2.38 -20.13
CA GLY A 227 -38.00 2.90 -20.01
C GLY A 227 -38.20 3.88 -18.85
N GLN A 228 -37.34 3.83 -17.83
CA GLN A 228 -37.42 4.65 -16.62
C GLN A 228 -36.44 5.84 -16.67
N VAL A 229 -35.25 5.63 -17.23
CA VAL A 229 -34.12 6.56 -17.06
C VAL A 229 -33.64 7.23 -18.34
N SER A 230 -34.11 6.83 -19.52
CA SER A 230 -33.60 7.36 -20.81
C SER A 230 -33.81 8.87 -20.98
N ARG A 231 -34.86 9.44 -20.37
CA ARG A 231 -35.15 10.88 -20.42
C ARG A 231 -34.06 11.67 -19.70
N GLY A 232 -33.24 12.38 -20.48
CA GLY A 232 -32.11 13.16 -19.97
C GLY A 232 -30.82 12.36 -19.80
N SER A 233 -30.80 11.07 -20.14
CA SER A 233 -29.61 10.22 -20.07
C SER A 233 -29.01 10.01 -21.45
N ILE A 234 -27.88 10.65 -21.70
CA ILE A 234 -27.15 10.59 -22.96
C ILE A 234 -25.99 9.61 -22.80
N PRO A 235 -25.97 8.46 -23.52
CA PRO A 235 -24.82 7.58 -23.50
C PRO A 235 -23.59 8.29 -24.10
N MET A 236 -22.49 8.28 -23.36
CA MET A 236 -21.24 8.98 -23.73
C MET A 236 -20.11 8.01 -24.05
N GLY A 237 -20.10 6.84 -23.41
CA GLY A 237 -19.06 5.85 -23.64
C GLY A 237 -19.37 4.51 -23.00
N ILE A 238 -18.52 3.53 -23.31
CA ILE A 238 -18.61 2.18 -22.78
C ILE A 238 -17.21 1.66 -22.49
N ALA A 239 -17.01 1.03 -21.34
CA ALA A 239 -15.75 0.39 -20.97
C ALA A 239 -15.92 -1.10 -20.71
N LEU A 240 -14.90 -1.89 -21.08
CA LEU A 240 -14.98 -3.35 -21.09
C LEU A 240 -13.81 -3.95 -20.29
N ASP A 241 -14.08 -4.80 -19.31
CA ASP A 241 -13.02 -5.51 -18.58
C ASP A 241 -12.45 -6.66 -19.41
N PHE A 242 -11.12 -6.73 -19.58
CA PHE A 242 -10.44 -7.91 -20.13
C PHE A 242 -10.22 -8.93 -19.01
N LEU A 243 -10.80 -10.12 -19.17
CA LEU A 243 -10.58 -11.25 -18.27
C LEU A 243 -9.70 -12.32 -18.93
N PRO A 244 -9.06 -13.21 -18.16
CA PRO A 244 -8.30 -14.33 -18.72
C PRO A 244 -9.11 -15.18 -19.70
N GLN A 245 -8.41 -15.96 -20.54
CA GLN A 245 -8.99 -16.85 -21.55
C GLN A 245 -9.82 -16.13 -22.63
N GLY A 246 -9.52 -14.87 -22.93
CA GLY A 246 -10.18 -14.11 -23.99
C GLY A 246 -11.55 -13.55 -23.60
N GLN A 247 -11.93 -13.66 -22.34
CA GLN A 247 -13.26 -13.34 -21.88
C GLN A 247 -13.49 -11.81 -21.77
N CYS A 248 -14.65 -11.34 -22.24
CA CYS A 248 -15.17 -10.03 -21.87
C CYS A 248 -15.80 -10.15 -20.47
N GLY A 249 -15.36 -9.29 -19.55
CA GLY A 249 -15.87 -9.22 -18.19
C GLY A 249 -17.03 -8.25 -18.06
N ARG A 250 -16.99 -7.42 -17.01
CA ARG A 250 -17.95 -6.37 -16.74
C ARG A 250 -17.98 -5.34 -17.89
N ILE A 251 -19.20 -4.92 -18.21
CA ILE A 251 -19.48 -3.87 -19.19
C ILE A 251 -19.97 -2.64 -18.42
N LYS A 252 -19.32 -1.50 -18.63
CA LYS A 252 -19.64 -0.26 -17.94
C LYS A 252 -20.08 0.81 -18.93
N ILE A 253 -21.33 1.27 -18.81
CA ILE A 253 -21.93 2.24 -19.73
C ILE A 253 -22.01 3.59 -19.01
N TYR A 254 -21.49 4.64 -19.64
CA TYR A 254 -21.41 5.99 -19.07
C TYR A 254 -22.51 6.88 -19.65
N PHE A 255 -23.27 7.53 -18.79
CA PHE A 255 -24.35 8.45 -19.11
C PHE A 255 -24.04 9.84 -18.57
N ALA A 256 -24.24 10.85 -19.42
CA ALA A 256 -24.25 12.26 -19.04
C ALA A 256 -25.67 12.82 -19.10
N ASN A 257 -25.86 13.99 -18.47
CA ASN A 257 -27.05 14.80 -18.60
C ASN A 257 -26.64 16.27 -18.83
N GLU A 258 -27.41 16.99 -19.65
CA GLU A 258 -27.24 18.43 -19.88
C GLU A 258 -27.82 19.26 -18.74
N GLU A 259 -28.88 18.76 -18.10
CA GLU A 259 -29.54 19.37 -16.95
C GLU A 259 -29.28 18.48 -15.72
N VAL A 260 -28.08 18.63 -15.14
CA VAL A 260 -27.67 17.83 -13.98
C VAL A 260 -28.39 18.34 -12.73
N ASP A 261 -29.38 17.57 -12.29
CA ASP A 261 -30.05 17.75 -11.00
C ASP A 261 -30.06 16.43 -10.18
N PHE A 262 -30.36 16.56 -8.90
CA PHE A 262 -30.41 15.40 -8.00
C PHE A 262 -31.54 14.43 -8.37
N THR A 263 -32.63 14.94 -8.96
CA THR A 263 -33.78 14.14 -9.41
C THR A 263 -33.37 13.14 -10.49
N TRP A 264 -32.50 13.53 -11.43
CA TRP A 264 -31.97 12.64 -12.45
C TRP A 264 -31.20 11.46 -11.85
N LEU A 265 -30.32 11.72 -10.88
CA LEU A 265 -29.60 10.66 -10.18
C LEU A 265 -30.54 9.78 -9.37
N GLN A 266 -31.45 10.38 -8.60
CA GLN A 266 -32.41 9.63 -7.79
C GLN A 266 -33.22 8.65 -8.64
N ARG A 267 -33.68 9.05 -9.85
CA ARG A 267 -34.38 8.14 -10.78
C ARG A 267 -33.51 6.94 -11.18
N TRP A 268 -32.22 7.15 -11.40
CA TRP A 268 -31.30 6.05 -11.70
C TRP A 268 -31.14 5.09 -10.53
N TYR A 269 -30.92 5.61 -9.33
CA TYR A 269 -30.80 4.79 -8.12
C TYR A 269 -32.09 4.01 -7.84
N GLN A 270 -33.26 4.63 -8.02
CA GLN A 270 -34.57 3.96 -7.89
C GLN A 270 -34.76 2.85 -8.94
N ALA A 271 -34.54 3.15 -10.22
CA ALA A 271 -34.71 2.18 -11.29
C ALA A 271 -33.78 0.96 -11.18
N ALA A 272 -32.59 1.17 -10.61
CA ALA A 272 -31.60 0.13 -10.34
C ALA A 272 -31.79 -0.62 -9.02
N GLY A 273 -32.76 -0.23 -8.17
CA GLY A 273 -32.98 -0.84 -6.85
C GLY A 273 -31.91 -0.50 -5.81
N ALA A 274 -31.29 0.67 -5.93
CA ALA A 274 -30.17 1.16 -5.12
C ALA A 274 -30.54 2.42 -4.29
N GLU A 275 -31.82 2.57 -3.94
CA GLU A 275 -32.39 3.75 -3.27
C GLU A 275 -31.72 4.07 -1.94
N GLN A 276 -31.33 3.03 -1.19
CA GLN A 276 -30.66 3.15 0.10
C GLN A 276 -29.36 3.97 0.03
N HIS A 277 -28.73 4.06 -1.14
CA HIS A 277 -27.45 4.76 -1.30
C HIS A 277 -27.59 6.23 -1.71
N VAL A 278 -28.80 6.69 -2.05
CA VAL A 278 -29.08 8.09 -2.38
C VAL A 278 -28.70 9.01 -1.21
N ALA A 279 -28.94 8.56 0.03
CA ALA A 279 -28.57 9.27 1.25
C ALA A 279 -27.05 9.38 1.42
N SER A 280 -26.31 8.29 1.20
CA SER A 280 -24.85 8.30 1.24
C SER A 280 -24.26 9.27 0.21
N PHE A 281 -24.75 9.22 -1.02
CA PHE A 281 -24.29 10.11 -2.07
C PHE A 281 -24.61 11.58 -1.78
N ARG A 282 -25.80 11.88 -1.27
CA ARG A 282 -26.16 13.24 -0.82
C ARG A 282 -25.20 13.73 0.25
N SER A 283 -24.91 12.90 1.25
CA SER A 283 -24.00 13.29 2.31
C SER A 283 -22.56 13.48 1.82
N LEU A 284 -22.13 12.76 0.78
CA LEU A 284 -20.86 13.03 0.10
C LEU A 284 -20.87 14.42 -0.59
N LEU A 285 -21.95 14.77 -1.30
CA LEU A 285 -22.05 16.08 -1.94
C LEU A 285 -22.01 17.25 -0.95
N GLU A 286 -22.45 17.06 0.30
CA GLU A 286 -22.32 18.08 1.36
C GLU A 286 -20.86 18.43 1.67
N THR A 287 -19.88 17.55 1.39
CA THR A 287 -18.45 17.94 1.51
C THR A 287 -17.95 18.76 0.32
N PHE A 288 -18.76 18.91 -0.73
CA PHE A 288 -18.44 19.63 -1.95
C PHE A 288 -19.56 20.62 -2.29
N PRO A 289 -19.80 21.63 -1.44
CA PRO A 289 -20.98 22.47 -1.52
C PRO A 289 -21.05 23.15 -2.91
N PRO A 290 -22.14 22.92 -3.67
CA PRO A 290 -22.31 23.57 -4.96
C PRO A 290 -22.61 25.07 -4.79
N PRO A 291 -22.28 25.90 -5.79
CA PRO A 291 -22.63 27.31 -5.80
C PRO A 291 -24.15 27.45 -5.83
N SER A 292 -24.70 28.09 -4.79
CA SER A 292 -26.13 28.42 -4.55
C SER A 292 -27.14 27.88 -5.58
N GLY A 293 -27.81 26.76 -5.24
CA GLY A 293 -28.91 26.16 -6.01
C GLY A 293 -28.75 24.64 -6.21
N ASP A 294 -29.82 23.98 -6.65
CA ASP A 294 -29.85 22.52 -6.87
C ASP A 294 -29.34 22.09 -8.26
N ARG A 295 -28.97 23.05 -9.13
CA ARG A 295 -28.53 22.77 -10.51
C ARG A 295 -27.02 22.88 -10.65
N LEU A 296 -26.40 21.82 -11.12
CA LEU A 296 -24.97 21.78 -11.41
C LEU A 296 -24.70 22.13 -12.88
N ALA A 297 -23.45 22.47 -13.19
CA ALA A 297 -23.04 22.72 -14.56
C ALA A 297 -23.38 21.51 -15.47
N PRO A 298 -23.80 21.73 -16.72
CA PRO A 298 -24.07 20.65 -17.67
C PRO A 298 -22.90 19.65 -17.73
N ARG A 299 -23.22 18.36 -17.73
CA ARG A 299 -22.24 17.26 -17.80
C ARG A 299 -21.16 17.24 -16.70
N SER A 300 -21.38 17.96 -15.61
CA SER A 300 -20.48 17.93 -14.44
C SER A 300 -20.56 16.64 -13.63
N MET A 301 -21.51 15.75 -13.98
CA MET A 301 -21.66 14.41 -13.44
C MET A 301 -21.80 13.37 -14.56
N LEU A 302 -21.20 12.21 -14.34
CA LEU A 302 -21.31 11.02 -15.16
C LEU A 302 -21.81 9.88 -14.29
N LEU A 303 -22.95 9.30 -14.67
CA LEU A 303 -23.46 8.08 -14.04
C LEU A 303 -23.05 6.89 -14.89
N SER A 304 -22.57 5.85 -14.25
CA SER A 304 -22.18 4.62 -14.91
C SER A 304 -23.03 3.45 -14.44
N LEU A 305 -23.61 2.73 -15.40
CA LEU A 305 -24.24 1.43 -15.16
C LEU A 305 -23.21 0.32 -15.39
N GLU A 306 -23.04 -0.55 -14.40
CA GLU A 306 -22.11 -1.66 -14.43
C GLU A 306 -22.88 -2.98 -14.57
N LEU A 307 -22.71 -3.64 -15.71
CA LEU A 307 -23.36 -4.90 -16.07
C LEU A 307 -22.36 -6.04 -15.95
N GLN A 308 -22.65 -7.02 -15.10
CA GLN A 308 -21.77 -8.16 -14.82
C GLN A 308 -21.96 -9.28 -15.87
N ARG A 309 -21.17 -10.36 -15.76
CA ARG A 309 -21.18 -11.48 -16.72
C ARG A 309 -22.21 -12.57 -16.40
N GLU A 310 -22.68 -12.63 -15.16
CA GLU A 310 -23.59 -13.65 -14.62
C GLU A 310 -24.91 -13.01 -14.17
N SER A 311 -25.82 -13.77 -13.56
CA SER A 311 -27.06 -13.27 -12.93
C SER A 311 -26.82 -12.38 -11.70
N GLU A 312 -25.62 -11.79 -11.59
CA GLU A 312 -25.27 -10.84 -10.55
C GLU A 312 -26.01 -9.51 -10.76
N PRO A 313 -26.36 -8.80 -9.68
CA PRO A 313 -27.02 -7.52 -9.80
C PRO A 313 -26.12 -6.49 -10.49
N SER A 314 -26.72 -5.62 -11.30
CA SER A 314 -26.04 -4.43 -11.81
C SER A 314 -25.69 -3.47 -10.68
N SER A 315 -24.58 -2.75 -10.80
CA SER A 315 -24.21 -1.68 -9.86
C SER A 315 -24.13 -0.31 -10.53
N LEU A 316 -24.13 0.74 -9.71
CA LEU A 316 -24.02 2.13 -10.15
C LEU A 316 -22.74 2.78 -9.61
N LYS A 317 -22.17 3.66 -10.42
CA LYS A 317 -21.09 4.56 -9.99
C LYS A 317 -21.31 5.95 -10.55
N THR A 318 -21.17 6.95 -9.70
CA THR A 318 -21.31 8.37 -10.08
C THR A 318 -19.95 9.05 -9.99
N ASP A 319 -19.41 9.48 -11.13
CA ASP A 319 -18.20 10.30 -11.22
C ASP A 319 -18.60 11.79 -11.37
N PHE A 320 -18.01 12.68 -10.58
CA PHE A 320 -18.33 14.10 -10.58
C PHE A 320 -17.08 14.97 -10.76
N ALA A 321 -17.17 15.90 -11.70
CA ALA A 321 -16.11 16.80 -12.12
C ALA A 321 -16.10 18.05 -11.23
N LEU A 322 -15.60 17.91 -10.01
CA LEU A 322 -15.58 18.97 -9.00
C LEU A 322 -14.94 20.27 -9.48
N THR A 323 -14.03 20.22 -10.44
CA THR A 323 -13.38 21.41 -11.03
C THR A 323 -14.38 22.39 -11.67
N HIS A 324 -15.63 21.98 -11.92
CA HIS A 324 -16.66 22.88 -12.44
C HIS A 324 -17.17 23.89 -11.42
N TRP A 325 -17.02 23.61 -10.11
CA TRP A 325 -17.62 24.46 -9.09
C TRP A 325 -16.79 24.63 -7.82
N MET A 326 -15.82 23.75 -7.57
CA MET A 326 -14.88 23.91 -6.48
C MET A 326 -13.82 24.96 -6.88
N PRO A 327 -13.48 25.90 -5.98
CA PRO A 327 -12.62 27.01 -6.32
C PRO A 327 -11.13 26.64 -6.42
N HIS A 328 -10.69 25.61 -5.68
CA HIS A 328 -9.28 25.19 -5.63
C HIS A 328 -9.17 23.67 -5.39
N ASP A 329 -8.08 23.06 -5.85
CA ASP A 329 -7.75 21.65 -5.61
C ASP A 329 -7.66 21.33 -4.11
N GLN A 330 -7.19 22.29 -3.28
CA GLN A 330 -7.17 22.12 -1.83
C GLN A 330 -8.58 22.01 -1.23
N SER A 331 -9.58 22.70 -1.79
CA SER A 331 -10.96 22.57 -1.32
C SER A 331 -11.54 21.19 -1.66
N ILE A 332 -11.19 20.62 -2.82
CA ILE A 332 -11.53 19.23 -3.18
C ILE A 332 -10.89 18.26 -2.18
N TRP A 333 -9.60 18.46 -1.89
CA TRP A 333 -8.88 17.61 -0.94
C TRP A 333 -9.48 17.67 0.47
N ASN A 334 -9.78 18.86 0.97
CA ASN A 334 -10.43 19.05 2.27
C ASN A 334 -11.79 18.34 2.34
N GLY A 335 -12.60 18.43 1.27
CA GLY A 335 -13.87 17.73 1.19
C GLY A 335 -13.72 16.21 1.27
N LEU A 336 -12.74 15.64 0.57
CA LEU A 336 -12.40 14.22 0.65
C LEU A 336 -11.98 13.81 2.07
N GLN A 337 -11.11 14.61 2.71
CA GLN A 337 -10.67 14.36 4.08
C GLN A 337 -11.85 14.37 5.06
N ALA A 338 -12.74 15.36 4.94
CA ALA A 338 -13.93 15.46 5.78
C ALA A 338 -14.86 14.24 5.60
N TRP A 339 -15.07 13.80 4.35
CA TRP A 339 -15.89 12.62 4.09
C TRP A 339 -15.27 11.35 4.67
N MET A 340 -13.99 11.12 4.42
CA MET A 340 -13.29 9.94 4.91
C MET A 340 -13.25 9.91 6.44
N HIS A 341 -13.07 11.06 7.09
CA HIS A 341 -13.17 11.18 8.54
C HIS A 341 -14.57 10.81 9.05
N ARG A 342 -15.64 11.32 8.43
CA ARG A 342 -17.04 10.96 8.79
C ARG A 342 -17.32 9.45 8.68
N ARG A 343 -16.62 8.74 7.80
CA ARG A 343 -16.76 7.28 7.61
C ARG A 343 -15.74 6.45 8.38
N SER A 344 -14.87 7.08 9.17
CA SER A 344 -13.72 6.41 9.82
C SER A 344 -12.86 5.61 8.82
N TRP A 345 -12.69 6.14 7.60
CA TRP A 345 -11.85 5.53 6.57
C TRP A 345 -10.44 6.12 6.60
N PRO A 346 -9.40 5.29 6.37
CA PRO A 346 -8.02 5.77 6.44
C PRO A 346 -7.67 6.62 5.22
N ILE A 347 -7.37 7.90 5.44
CA ILE A 347 -6.86 8.82 4.40
C ILE A 347 -5.33 8.82 4.32
N GLY A 348 -4.64 8.50 5.43
CA GLY A 348 -3.18 8.60 5.55
C GLY A 348 -2.38 7.97 4.39
N PRO A 349 -2.66 6.71 3.98
CA PRO A 349 -1.96 6.08 2.86
C PRO A 349 -2.11 6.85 1.54
N ALA A 350 -3.30 7.39 1.27
CA ALA A 350 -3.56 8.21 0.08
C ALA A 350 -2.79 9.53 0.14
N SER A 351 -2.77 10.19 1.30
CA SER A 351 -1.98 11.41 1.51
C SER A 351 -0.49 11.17 1.25
N GLU A 352 0.08 10.09 1.78
CA GLU A 352 1.49 9.72 1.60
C GLU A 352 1.84 9.54 0.12
N LEU A 353 1.00 8.81 -0.62
CA LEU A 353 1.17 8.61 -2.05
C LEU A 353 1.11 9.93 -2.80
N LEU A 354 0.07 10.75 -2.57
CA LEU A 354 -0.12 12.00 -3.30
C LEU A 354 1.03 13.00 -3.01
N HIS A 355 1.56 13.02 -1.78
CA HIS A 355 2.79 13.77 -1.50
C HIS A 355 4.00 13.22 -2.26
N THR A 356 4.16 11.90 -2.30
CA THR A 356 5.25 11.23 -3.03
C THR A 356 5.19 11.54 -4.54
N LEU A 357 3.99 11.65 -5.09
CA LEU A 357 3.74 12.02 -6.49
C LEU A 357 3.83 13.53 -6.75
N GLY A 358 4.08 14.36 -5.72
CA GLY A 358 4.14 15.82 -5.85
C GLY A 358 2.79 16.47 -6.14
N ILE A 359 1.71 15.79 -5.77
CA ILE A 359 0.32 16.26 -5.87
C ILE A 359 -0.08 17.08 -4.64
N LEU A 360 0.38 16.67 -3.46
CA LEU A 360 0.16 17.39 -2.20
C LEU A 360 1.41 18.17 -1.73
N PRO A 361 1.24 19.34 -1.08
CA PRO A 361 -0.04 20.00 -0.76
C PRO A 361 -0.75 20.47 -2.03
N ALA A 362 -2.08 20.34 -2.03
CA ALA A 362 -2.90 20.75 -3.16
C ALA A 362 -2.91 22.28 -3.26
N SER A 363 -3.31 22.79 -4.43
CA SER A 363 -3.27 24.22 -4.69
C SER A 363 -4.46 24.96 -4.08
N ASP A 364 -4.19 26.09 -3.43
CA ASP A 364 -5.17 27.08 -3.01
C ASP A 364 -5.48 28.13 -4.09
N ASN A 365 -4.82 28.05 -5.26
CA ASN A 365 -4.90 29.08 -6.31
C ASN A 365 -5.48 28.57 -7.63
N HIS A 366 -5.54 27.25 -7.82
CA HIS A 366 -6.06 26.63 -9.05
C HIS A 366 -6.80 25.33 -8.74
N CYS A 367 -7.68 24.94 -9.67
CA CYS A 367 -8.54 23.77 -9.60
C CYS A 367 -8.46 23.00 -10.93
N ASP A 368 -7.31 22.39 -11.20
CA ASP A 368 -7.06 21.67 -12.46
C ASP A 368 -6.48 20.26 -12.25
N LEU A 369 -5.98 19.94 -11.05
CA LEU A 369 -5.34 18.67 -10.76
C LEU A 369 -6.34 17.54 -10.47
N PHE A 370 -7.27 17.73 -9.53
CA PHE A 370 -8.24 16.70 -9.14
C PHE A 370 -9.44 16.74 -10.10
N ARG A 371 -9.35 15.96 -11.19
CA ARG A 371 -10.32 16.00 -12.30
C ARG A 371 -11.70 15.45 -11.92
N PHE A 372 -11.73 14.31 -11.25
CA PHE A 372 -12.97 13.65 -10.86
C PHE A 372 -12.86 13.02 -9.48
N VAL A 373 -13.99 12.97 -8.78
CA VAL A 373 -14.20 12.05 -7.67
C VAL A 373 -15.35 11.13 -8.06
N GLY A 374 -15.15 9.82 -7.88
CA GLY A 374 -16.12 8.80 -8.25
C GLY A 374 -16.64 8.06 -7.03
N PHE A 375 -17.93 8.12 -6.78
CA PHE A 375 -18.60 7.32 -5.76
C PHE A 375 -19.13 6.03 -6.37
N GLY A 376 -18.50 4.91 -6.01
CA GLY A 376 -18.88 3.58 -6.48
C GLY A 376 -19.55 2.77 -5.39
N GLN A 377 -20.51 1.95 -5.81
CA GLN A 377 -21.17 0.95 -4.98
C GLN A 377 -20.97 -0.41 -5.63
N GLU A 378 -20.66 -1.39 -4.81
CA GLU A 378 -20.57 -2.78 -5.24
C GLU A 378 -21.90 -3.51 -4.97
N PRO A 379 -22.18 -4.64 -5.65
CA PRO A 379 -23.42 -5.40 -5.47
C PRO A 379 -23.67 -5.87 -4.03
N ASP A 380 -22.62 -6.01 -3.22
CA ASP A 380 -22.70 -6.38 -1.80
C ASP A 380 -23.06 -5.19 -0.88
N GLY A 381 -23.35 -4.02 -1.45
CA GLY A 381 -23.67 -2.79 -0.74
C GLY A 381 -22.44 -2.04 -0.22
N SER A 382 -21.23 -2.52 -0.48
CA SER A 382 -20.01 -1.83 -0.09
C SER A 382 -19.78 -0.58 -0.94
N GLU A 383 -19.20 0.45 -0.30
CA GLU A 383 -18.98 1.75 -0.91
C GLU A 383 -17.48 2.03 -1.06
N HIS A 384 -17.11 2.71 -2.13
CA HIS A 384 -15.74 3.17 -2.35
C HIS A 384 -15.72 4.50 -3.09
N LEU A 385 -14.62 5.24 -2.94
CA LEU A 385 -14.32 6.44 -3.71
C LEU A 385 -13.20 6.17 -4.71
N ASN A 386 -13.22 6.86 -5.83
CA ASN A 386 -12.11 6.93 -6.77
C ASN A 386 -11.71 8.38 -6.94
N LEU A 387 -10.46 8.70 -6.69
CA LEU A 387 -9.88 10.01 -6.98
C LEU A 387 -9.13 9.92 -8.31
N TYR A 388 -9.45 10.79 -9.26
CA TYR A 388 -8.77 10.86 -10.55
C TYR A 388 -8.03 12.18 -10.66
N PHE A 389 -6.75 12.12 -11.01
CA PHE A 389 -5.89 13.29 -10.96
C PHE A 389 -4.83 13.29 -12.05
N GLU A 390 -4.51 14.49 -12.53
CA GLU A 390 -3.43 14.70 -13.48
C GLU A 390 -2.06 14.51 -12.79
N PRO A 391 -1.06 13.88 -13.42
CA PRO A 391 0.30 13.81 -12.88
C PRO A 391 0.93 15.20 -12.72
N SER A 392 1.67 15.40 -11.62
CA SER A 392 2.43 16.64 -11.40
C SER A 392 3.67 16.68 -12.30
N LEU A 393 3.59 17.45 -13.40
CA LEU A 393 4.70 17.62 -14.36
C LEU A 393 5.43 18.97 -14.23
N HIS A 394 4.74 20.01 -13.78
CA HIS A 394 5.23 21.39 -13.76
C HIS A 394 5.81 21.85 -12.43
N SER A 395 5.85 20.96 -11.45
CA SER A 395 6.44 21.22 -10.15
C SER A 395 7.91 21.62 -10.29
N SER A 396 8.20 22.93 -10.27
CA SER A 396 9.53 23.47 -9.95
C SER A 396 9.93 23.18 -8.50
N ARG A 397 8.98 22.71 -7.69
CA ARG A 397 9.27 22.15 -6.38
C ARG A 397 10.06 20.88 -6.62
N LYS A 398 11.31 20.86 -6.14
CA LYS A 398 12.00 19.59 -5.83
C LYS A 398 10.94 18.70 -5.17
N PRO A 399 10.80 17.42 -5.54
CA PRO A 399 9.97 16.51 -4.75
C PRO A 399 10.30 16.81 -3.30
N GLY A 400 9.31 17.30 -2.54
CA GLY A 400 9.51 17.52 -1.13
C GLY A 400 10.14 16.25 -0.60
N LYS A 401 11.10 16.34 0.33
CA LYS A 401 11.58 15.13 1.03
C LYS A 401 10.34 14.28 1.29
N PRO A 402 10.27 13.04 0.75
CA PRO A 402 9.06 12.24 0.86
C PRO A 402 8.63 12.34 2.33
N PRO A 403 7.34 12.64 2.60
CA PRO A 403 6.90 12.78 3.97
C PRO A 403 7.41 11.55 4.69
N THR A 404 7.99 11.76 5.88
CA THR A 404 8.48 10.64 6.69
C THR A 404 7.39 9.59 6.70
N PRO A 405 7.66 8.35 6.24
CA PRO A 405 6.60 7.38 6.09
C PRO A 405 5.84 7.28 7.40
N SER A 406 4.51 7.27 7.35
CA SER A 406 3.74 7.17 8.57
C SER A 406 4.10 5.88 9.30
N THR A 407 3.97 5.86 10.62
CA THR A 407 4.15 4.63 11.41
C THR A 407 3.34 3.48 10.82
N ASP A 408 2.10 3.73 10.39
CA ASP A 408 1.25 2.72 9.74
C ASP A 408 1.82 2.21 8.41
N ALA A 409 2.41 3.09 7.60
CA ALA A 409 3.06 2.69 6.35
C ALA A 409 4.29 1.83 6.63
N ALA A 410 5.07 2.19 7.65
CA ALA A 410 6.21 1.41 8.10
C ALA A 410 5.78 0.02 8.59
N ILE A 411 4.73 -0.07 9.41
CA ILE A 411 4.12 -1.33 9.87
C ILE A 411 3.68 -2.18 8.68
N ARG A 412 2.89 -1.62 7.74
CA ARG A 412 2.40 -2.38 6.57
C ARG A 412 3.54 -2.93 5.71
N ARG A 413 4.57 -2.13 5.45
CA ARG A 413 5.72 -2.57 4.65
C ARG A 413 6.56 -3.61 5.40
N ALA A 414 6.76 -3.47 6.71
CA ALA A 414 7.47 -4.45 7.53
C ALA A 414 6.73 -5.79 7.57
N SER A 415 5.41 -5.77 7.80
CA SER A 415 4.55 -6.94 7.67
C SER A 415 4.67 -7.60 6.29
N ALA A 416 4.60 -6.80 5.22
CA ALA A 416 4.71 -7.32 3.87
C ALA A 416 6.10 -7.93 3.57
N PHE A 417 7.17 -7.34 4.12
CA PHE A 417 8.51 -7.91 4.06
C PHE A 417 8.54 -9.28 4.75
N LEU A 418 8.15 -9.37 6.03
CA LEU A 418 8.20 -10.63 6.79
C LEU A 418 7.38 -11.75 6.13
N ARG A 419 6.21 -11.43 5.56
CA ARG A 419 5.41 -12.40 4.78
C ARG A 419 6.14 -12.92 3.56
N ARG A 420 6.80 -12.04 2.80
CA ARG A 420 7.58 -12.45 1.60
C ARG A 420 8.85 -13.20 1.96
N SER A 421 9.44 -12.91 3.12
CA SER A 421 10.65 -13.56 3.62
C SER A 421 10.37 -14.91 4.30
N GLN A 422 9.10 -15.25 4.56
CA GLN A 422 8.74 -16.54 5.13
C GLN A 422 8.94 -17.64 4.10
N LYS A 423 9.69 -18.68 4.45
CA LYS A 423 9.92 -19.85 3.60
C LYS A 423 8.62 -20.63 3.36
N GLU A 424 8.60 -21.49 2.35
CA GLU A 424 7.42 -22.28 1.95
C GLU A 424 6.92 -23.21 3.07
N ASP A 425 7.83 -23.73 3.90
CA ASP A 425 7.52 -24.59 5.05
C ASP A 425 7.02 -23.82 6.28
N GLY A 426 7.06 -22.49 6.27
CA GLY A 426 6.56 -21.61 7.32
C GLY A 426 7.62 -20.97 8.22
N ARG A 427 8.91 -21.31 8.04
CA ARG A 427 9.97 -20.77 8.91
C ARG A 427 10.57 -19.46 8.40
N TRP A 428 11.26 -18.76 9.30
CA TRP A 428 12.26 -17.75 8.97
C TRP A 428 13.62 -18.27 9.40
N SER A 429 14.64 -18.04 8.58
CA SER A 429 16.03 -18.29 8.96
C SER A 429 16.77 -16.97 9.05
N ASP A 430 17.66 -16.83 10.00
CA ASP A 430 18.48 -15.64 10.18
C ASP A 430 19.78 -15.99 10.92
N PHE A 431 20.74 -15.06 10.98
CA PHE A 431 22.05 -15.24 11.61
C PHE A 431 22.83 -16.46 11.10
N ASP A 432 23.78 -16.22 10.21
CA ASP A 432 24.67 -17.26 9.67
C ASP A 432 25.76 -17.62 10.68
N LEU A 433 25.46 -18.55 11.58
CA LEU A 433 26.35 -19.04 12.63
C LEU A 433 27.25 -20.18 12.12
N PRO A 434 28.31 -20.58 12.87
CA PRO A 434 29.26 -21.60 12.40
C PRO A 434 28.65 -22.93 11.95
N VAL A 435 27.50 -23.32 12.51
CA VAL A 435 26.79 -24.57 12.17
C VAL A 435 25.73 -24.40 11.08
N GLY A 436 25.51 -23.17 10.60
CA GLY A 436 24.44 -22.82 9.66
C GLY A 436 23.57 -21.66 10.16
N SER A 437 22.64 -21.23 9.30
CA SER A 437 21.67 -20.18 9.65
C SER A 437 20.72 -20.67 10.74
N ALA A 438 20.48 -19.87 11.78
CA ALA A 438 19.49 -20.21 12.80
C ALA A 438 18.07 -20.24 12.22
N GLU A 439 17.23 -21.15 12.71
CA GLU A 439 15.88 -21.42 12.18
C GLU A 439 14.79 -21.32 13.24
N ALA A 440 14.80 -22.18 14.28
CA ALA A 440 13.71 -22.22 15.25
C ALA A 440 13.63 -20.95 16.09
N TRP A 441 14.78 -20.43 16.53
CA TRP A 441 14.88 -19.21 17.32
C TRP A 441 14.38 -17.96 16.57
N PRO A 442 14.87 -17.63 15.36
CA PRO A 442 14.31 -16.53 14.57
C PRO A 442 12.84 -16.73 14.22
N THR A 443 12.42 -17.97 13.91
CA THR A 443 11.01 -18.26 13.60
C THR A 443 10.08 -17.95 14.76
N ALA A 444 10.43 -18.43 15.95
CA ALA A 444 9.66 -18.15 17.17
C ALA A 444 9.65 -16.66 17.50
N PHE A 445 10.81 -16.00 17.39
CA PHE A 445 10.93 -14.58 17.65
C PHE A 445 10.06 -13.76 16.68
N VAL A 446 10.11 -14.02 15.37
CA VAL A 446 9.29 -13.32 14.38
C VAL A 446 7.80 -13.54 14.67
N ALA A 447 7.38 -14.79 14.88
CA ALA A 447 5.99 -15.14 15.15
C ALA A 447 5.41 -14.41 16.38
N LEU A 448 6.23 -14.23 17.42
CA LEU A 448 5.90 -13.51 18.63
C LEU A 448 5.67 -12.00 18.40
N GLN A 449 6.39 -11.38 17.45
CA GLN A 449 6.29 -9.94 17.17
C GLN A 449 5.20 -9.56 16.16
N LEU A 450 4.68 -10.52 15.39
CA LEU A 450 3.66 -10.24 14.37
C LEU A 450 2.38 -9.65 15.01
N PRO A 451 1.72 -8.64 14.42
CA PRO A 451 0.43 -8.14 14.89
C PRO A 451 -0.73 -9.11 14.55
N GLY A 452 -1.89 -8.95 15.20
CA GLY A 452 -3.03 -9.88 15.09
C GLY A 452 -3.55 -10.13 13.66
N GLN A 453 -3.43 -9.14 12.77
CA GLN A 453 -3.79 -9.25 11.35
C GLN A 453 -2.90 -10.19 10.52
N GLU A 454 -1.76 -10.64 11.07
CA GLU A 454 -0.82 -11.56 10.41
C GLU A 454 -1.07 -13.03 10.77
N SER A 455 -2.32 -13.36 11.13
CA SER A 455 -2.70 -14.66 11.67
C SER A 455 -2.18 -15.82 10.82
N ALA A 456 -2.37 -15.79 9.50
CA ALA A 456 -1.94 -16.89 8.61
C ALA A 456 -0.41 -17.14 8.63
N SER A 457 0.40 -16.08 8.62
CA SER A 457 1.87 -16.23 8.64
C SER A 457 2.33 -16.73 10.00
N ARG A 458 1.71 -16.23 11.08
CA ARG A 458 1.94 -16.76 12.42
C ARG A 458 1.58 -18.24 12.50
N GLN A 459 0.38 -18.64 12.08
CA GLN A 459 -0.07 -20.04 12.15
C GLN A 459 0.91 -20.99 11.45
N ARG A 460 1.35 -20.66 10.22
CA ARG A 460 2.36 -21.47 9.50
C ARG A 460 3.67 -21.63 10.27
N ALA A 461 4.12 -20.58 10.95
CA ALA A 461 5.32 -20.64 11.77
C ALA A 461 5.12 -21.52 13.01
N LEU A 462 3.94 -21.47 13.64
CA LEU A 462 3.60 -22.34 14.77
C LEU A 462 3.51 -23.81 14.35
N ASP A 463 2.87 -24.10 13.22
CA ASP A 463 2.78 -25.45 12.66
C ASP A 463 4.17 -25.99 12.31
N TRP A 464 5.10 -25.12 11.91
CA TRP A 464 6.50 -25.49 11.72
C TRP A 464 7.20 -25.78 13.06
N LEU A 465 7.07 -24.91 14.06
CA LEU A 465 7.68 -25.09 15.39
C LEU A 465 7.21 -26.39 16.05
N GLU A 466 5.91 -26.70 16.01
CA GLU A 466 5.35 -27.92 16.57
C GLU A 466 5.94 -29.19 15.92
N ARG A 467 6.19 -29.17 14.61
CA ARG A 467 6.79 -30.29 13.87
C ARG A 467 8.29 -30.46 14.11
N HIS A 468 8.98 -29.40 14.55
CA HIS A 468 10.44 -29.38 14.72
C HIS A 468 10.88 -29.31 16.18
N ALA A 469 9.98 -29.58 17.13
CA ALA A 469 10.37 -29.83 18.51
C ALA A 469 11.27 -31.09 18.58
N GLN A 470 12.36 -31.02 19.35
CA GLN A 470 13.28 -32.15 19.47
C GLN A 470 12.72 -33.25 20.39
N ALA A 471 13.20 -34.48 20.20
CA ALA A 471 12.70 -35.65 20.94
C ALA A 471 12.83 -35.54 22.48
N GLY A 472 13.85 -34.82 22.97
CA GLY A 472 14.05 -34.52 24.40
C GLY A 472 13.17 -33.40 24.96
N GLY A 473 12.28 -32.85 24.14
CA GLY A 473 11.63 -31.57 24.35
C GLY A 473 12.51 -30.40 23.91
N GLY A 474 11.89 -29.23 23.78
CA GLY A 474 12.60 -28.00 23.45
C GLY A 474 12.98 -27.86 21.98
N TRP A 475 13.69 -26.76 21.70
CA TRP A 475 14.20 -26.38 20.40
C TRP A 475 15.64 -25.91 20.56
N GLY A 476 16.49 -26.23 19.59
CA GLY A 476 17.79 -25.59 19.41
C GLY A 476 17.70 -24.53 18.31
N TYR A 477 18.63 -23.57 18.28
CA TYR A 477 18.60 -22.55 17.23
C TYR A 477 18.77 -23.11 15.82
N HIS A 478 19.38 -24.30 15.66
CA HIS A 478 19.58 -25.01 14.40
C HIS A 478 19.33 -26.53 14.59
N GLU A 479 18.97 -27.26 13.52
CA GLU A 479 18.61 -28.69 13.61
C GLU A 479 19.74 -29.58 14.15
N GLN A 480 20.99 -29.19 13.91
CA GLN A 480 22.20 -29.91 14.36
C GLN A 480 22.63 -29.51 15.76
N VAL A 481 21.95 -28.54 16.37
CA VAL A 481 22.27 -28.03 17.70
C VAL A 481 21.26 -28.60 18.68
N PRO A 482 21.71 -29.11 19.83
CA PRO A 482 20.83 -29.55 20.90
C PRO A 482 19.87 -28.46 21.35
N GLY A 483 18.77 -28.86 21.99
CA GLY A 483 17.83 -27.94 22.60
C GLY A 483 18.52 -26.97 23.54
N ASP A 484 18.09 -25.70 23.52
CA ASP A 484 18.60 -24.64 24.38
C ASP A 484 17.46 -23.86 25.03
N ALA A 485 17.74 -23.19 26.13
CA ALA A 485 16.71 -22.44 26.87
C ALA A 485 16.20 -21.19 26.13
N ASP A 486 16.98 -20.55 25.27
CA ASP A 486 16.56 -19.33 24.56
C ASP A 486 15.51 -19.65 23.50
N SER A 487 15.90 -20.54 22.58
CA SER A 487 15.08 -21.07 21.50
C SER A 487 13.79 -21.68 22.05
N THR A 488 13.90 -22.46 23.13
CA THR A 488 12.75 -23.09 23.78
C THR A 488 11.82 -22.06 24.44
N SER A 489 12.36 -21.07 25.15
CA SER A 489 11.55 -20.03 25.79
C SER A 489 10.75 -19.24 24.76
N LEU A 490 11.40 -18.83 23.67
CA LEU A 490 10.74 -18.06 22.62
C LEU A 490 9.72 -18.91 21.85
N ALA A 491 10.00 -20.19 21.56
CA ALA A 491 9.03 -21.08 20.93
C ALA A 491 7.77 -21.26 21.79
N LEU A 492 7.92 -21.47 23.10
CA LEU A 492 6.80 -21.57 24.04
C LEU A 492 5.97 -20.28 24.12
N LEU A 493 6.62 -19.10 24.09
CA LEU A 493 5.94 -17.82 24.06
C LEU A 493 5.20 -17.57 22.73
N ALA A 494 5.79 -17.96 21.61
CA ALA A 494 5.17 -17.86 20.30
C ALA A 494 3.91 -18.73 20.20
N LEU A 495 3.98 -19.99 20.69
CA LEU A 495 2.85 -20.89 20.77
C LEU A 495 1.72 -20.29 21.62
N GLU A 496 2.04 -19.75 22.80
CA GLU A 496 1.07 -19.13 23.69
C GLU A 496 0.34 -17.95 23.05
N VAL A 497 1.08 -17.00 22.46
CA VAL A 497 0.49 -15.84 21.76
C VAL A 497 -0.29 -16.27 20.51
N GLY A 498 0.04 -17.44 19.97
CA GLY A 498 -0.69 -18.12 18.91
C GLY A 498 -1.97 -18.83 19.33
N GLY A 499 -2.26 -18.91 20.63
CA GLY A 499 -3.37 -19.70 21.17
C GLY A 499 -3.13 -21.22 21.08
N ARG A 500 -1.87 -21.66 20.97
CA ARG A 500 -1.48 -23.08 20.97
C ARG A 500 -1.09 -23.53 22.37
N PRO A 501 -1.38 -24.78 22.76
CA PRO A 501 -0.93 -25.32 24.02
C PRO A 501 0.60 -25.43 24.05
N LYS A 502 1.20 -25.11 25.21
CA LYS A 502 2.63 -25.32 25.45
C LYS A 502 2.90 -26.82 25.65
N PRO A 503 3.80 -27.47 24.88
CA PRO A 503 4.09 -28.89 25.05
C PRO A 503 4.71 -29.18 26.43
N GLN A 504 4.16 -30.15 27.16
CA GLN A 504 4.65 -30.48 28.51
C GLN A 504 6.14 -30.87 28.51
N ALA A 505 6.58 -31.64 27.50
CA ALA A 505 7.98 -32.02 27.37
C ALA A 505 8.92 -30.82 27.25
N ALA A 506 8.49 -29.74 26.57
CA ALA A 506 9.26 -28.51 26.44
C ALA A 506 9.26 -27.67 27.74
N LEU A 507 8.16 -27.68 28.49
CA LEU A 507 8.11 -27.05 29.83
C LEU A 507 9.06 -27.76 30.81
N GLU A 508 9.01 -29.09 30.86
CA GLU A 508 9.92 -29.89 31.69
C GLU A 508 11.37 -29.79 31.21
N PHE A 509 11.60 -29.67 29.90
CA PHE A 509 12.91 -29.35 29.35
C PHE A 509 13.44 -28.03 29.92
N LEU A 510 12.67 -26.96 29.78
CA LEU A 510 13.10 -25.63 30.20
C LEU A 510 13.32 -25.51 31.71
N LYS A 511 12.52 -26.19 32.54
CA LYS A 511 12.72 -26.24 34.01
C LYS A 511 14.11 -26.76 34.40
N ARG A 512 14.67 -27.72 33.66
CA ARG A 512 16.00 -28.29 33.94
C ARG A 512 17.14 -27.29 33.72
N HIS A 513 16.90 -26.18 33.02
CA HIS A 513 17.89 -25.14 32.82
C HIS A 513 18.03 -24.18 34.01
N GLN A 514 17.10 -24.24 34.98
CA GLN A 514 17.23 -23.46 36.19
C GLN A 514 18.39 -23.96 37.04
N GLN A 515 19.26 -23.04 37.45
CA GLN A 515 20.45 -23.34 38.24
C GLN A 515 20.19 -23.21 39.75
N ALA A 516 21.18 -23.63 40.55
CA ALA A 516 21.12 -23.52 42.01
C ALA A 516 21.02 -22.06 42.50
N ASP A 517 21.54 -21.10 41.74
CA ASP A 517 21.42 -19.67 42.04
C ASP A 517 20.04 -19.08 41.68
N GLY A 518 19.18 -19.87 41.04
CA GLY A 518 17.83 -19.49 40.63
C GLY A 518 17.71 -18.97 39.21
N GLY A 519 18.79 -18.51 38.58
CA GLY A 519 18.80 -18.08 37.18
C GLY A 519 18.70 -19.27 36.21
N PHE A 520 18.58 -18.98 34.92
CA PHE A 520 18.52 -20.00 33.87
C PHE A 520 19.74 -19.92 32.96
N ALA A 521 20.35 -21.08 32.69
CA ALA A 521 21.48 -21.24 31.79
C ALA A 521 21.02 -21.56 30.36
N THR A 522 21.86 -21.24 29.37
CA THR A 522 21.55 -21.55 27.96
C THR A 522 21.49 -23.07 27.73
N TYR A 523 22.45 -23.81 28.30
CA TYR A 523 22.49 -25.28 28.26
C TYR A 523 22.63 -25.87 29.67
N VAL A 524 22.09 -27.08 29.88
CA VAL A 524 22.26 -27.83 31.13
C VAL A 524 23.65 -28.48 31.17
N HIS A 525 24.33 -28.46 32.33
CA HIS A 525 25.63 -29.11 32.53
C HIS A 525 25.72 -30.51 31.89
N GLY A 526 26.67 -30.69 30.97
CA GLY A 526 26.79 -31.90 30.16
C GLY A 526 27.81 -31.74 29.03
N ARG A 527 27.82 -32.65 28.04
CA ARG A 527 28.76 -32.58 26.90
C ARG A 527 28.67 -31.26 26.11
N GLU A 528 27.49 -30.67 26.09
CA GLU A 528 27.11 -29.52 25.26
C GLU A 528 27.30 -28.19 26.00
N ALA A 529 27.25 -28.20 27.34
CA ALA A 529 27.33 -27.03 28.19
C ALA A 529 28.72 -26.89 28.80
N ARG A 530 29.57 -26.07 28.16
CA ARG A 530 30.91 -25.73 28.65
C ARG A 530 30.91 -24.36 29.29
N GLY A 531 31.69 -24.21 30.36
CA GLY A 531 31.97 -22.92 31.01
C GLY A 531 30.73 -22.04 31.24
N ALA A 532 30.79 -20.81 30.73
CA ALA A 532 29.79 -19.77 30.85
C ALA A 532 28.45 -20.07 30.15
N TRP A 533 28.41 -20.96 29.15
CA TRP A 533 27.15 -21.33 28.51
C TRP A 533 26.24 -22.16 29.43
N ALA A 534 26.84 -22.79 30.44
CA ALA A 534 26.15 -23.53 31.50
C ALA A 534 25.81 -22.65 32.73
N GLN A 535 26.12 -21.35 32.70
CA GLN A 535 25.86 -20.43 33.79
C GLN A 535 24.59 -19.62 33.53
N SER A 536 23.94 -19.19 34.60
CA SER A 536 22.79 -18.30 34.56
C SER A 536 23.15 -16.99 33.87
N CYS A 537 22.31 -16.53 32.93
CA CYS A 537 22.50 -15.20 32.31
C CYS A 537 21.17 -14.43 32.15
N CYS A 538 21.29 -13.11 32.04
CA CYS A 538 20.16 -12.18 31.94
C CYS A 538 19.45 -12.23 30.59
N ASP A 539 20.09 -12.78 29.54
CA ASP A 539 19.46 -12.92 28.23
C ASP A 539 18.41 -14.03 28.18
N ILE A 540 18.47 -14.99 29.12
CA ILE A 540 17.65 -16.21 29.11
C ILE A 540 16.63 -16.20 30.24
N THR A 541 17.09 -15.90 31.45
CA THR A 541 16.28 -15.97 32.69
C THR A 541 14.91 -15.26 32.60
N PRO A 542 14.77 -14.02 32.08
CA PRO A 542 13.44 -13.39 32.01
C PRO A 542 12.50 -14.07 31.01
N PHE A 543 13.01 -14.57 29.88
CA PHE A 543 12.19 -15.27 28.90
C PHE A 543 11.79 -16.67 29.37
N ALA A 544 12.67 -17.35 30.11
CA ALA A 544 12.32 -18.62 30.76
C ALA A 544 11.20 -18.42 31.80
N LEU A 545 11.28 -17.36 32.62
CA LEU A 545 10.21 -16.99 33.55
C LEU A 545 8.87 -16.72 32.84
N LEU A 546 8.91 -15.93 31.76
CA LEU A 546 7.73 -15.64 30.94
C LEU A 546 7.14 -16.91 30.31
N ALA A 547 8.00 -17.76 29.74
CA ALA A 547 7.60 -18.97 29.03
C ALA A 547 7.02 -20.03 29.97
N LEU A 548 7.60 -20.21 31.16
CA LEU A 548 7.10 -21.17 32.14
C LEU A 548 5.84 -20.64 32.84
N GLY A 549 5.77 -19.36 33.19
CA GLY A 549 4.61 -18.77 33.85
C GLY A 549 4.19 -19.59 35.08
N ASP A 550 2.94 -20.04 35.11
CA ASP A 550 2.38 -20.86 36.21
C ASP A 550 2.86 -22.31 36.23
N ALA A 551 3.55 -22.77 35.18
CA ALA A 551 4.19 -24.08 35.21
C ALA A 551 5.44 -24.12 36.12
N LEU A 552 6.01 -22.95 36.47
CA LEU A 552 7.14 -22.84 37.40
C LEU A 552 6.63 -22.69 38.83
N ALA A 553 7.21 -23.45 39.77
CA ALA A 553 6.84 -23.38 41.18
C ALA A 553 7.07 -21.95 41.74
N PRO A 554 6.24 -21.47 42.68
CA PRO A 554 6.38 -20.13 43.25
C PRO A 554 7.76 -19.84 43.86
N GLU A 555 8.35 -20.80 44.59
CA GLU A 555 9.73 -20.70 45.12
C GLU A 555 10.75 -20.48 43.99
N ASP A 556 10.66 -21.25 42.92
CA ASP A 556 11.59 -21.19 41.80
C ASP A 556 11.45 -19.90 40.99
N ARG A 557 10.21 -19.42 40.80
CA ARG A 557 9.92 -18.10 40.23
C ARG A 557 10.55 -17.00 41.07
N ARG A 558 10.42 -17.08 42.41
CA ARG A 558 10.98 -16.12 43.36
C ARG A 558 12.50 -16.10 43.29
N ARG A 559 13.15 -17.27 43.28
CA ARG A 559 14.61 -17.41 43.15
C ARG A 559 15.13 -16.80 41.86
N ALA A 560 14.48 -17.08 40.72
CA ALA A 560 14.85 -16.50 39.42
C ALA A 560 14.74 -14.97 39.40
N TRP A 561 13.66 -14.41 39.97
CA TRP A 561 13.52 -12.96 40.06
C TRP A 561 14.54 -12.33 41.03
N GLN A 562 14.80 -12.96 42.17
CA GLN A 562 15.83 -12.51 43.11
C GLN A 562 17.22 -12.48 42.46
N TRP A 563 17.55 -13.52 41.69
CA TRP A 563 18.77 -13.58 40.91
C TRP A 563 18.85 -12.39 39.93
N LEU A 564 17.81 -12.15 39.12
CA LEU A 564 17.75 -11.01 38.19
C LEU A 564 17.90 -9.66 38.90
N ARG A 565 17.31 -9.48 40.08
CA ARG A 565 17.47 -8.26 40.89
C ARG A 565 18.91 -8.05 41.38
N GLY A 566 19.66 -9.13 41.59
CA GLY A 566 21.07 -9.09 41.94
C GLY A 566 21.99 -8.72 40.77
N GLN A 567 21.55 -8.93 39.52
CA GLN A 567 22.36 -8.68 38.33
C GLN A 567 22.23 -7.27 37.76
N VAL A 568 21.20 -6.50 38.16
CA VAL A 568 20.95 -5.17 37.59
C VAL A 568 22.08 -4.20 37.91
N GLY A 569 22.58 -3.49 36.89
CA GLY A 569 23.61 -2.48 37.05
C GLY A 569 23.16 -1.26 37.87
N PRO A 570 24.11 -0.39 38.30
CA PRO A 570 23.79 0.85 38.99
C PRO A 570 22.98 1.83 38.12
N ASP A 571 23.08 1.70 36.80
CA ASP A 571 22.32 2.45 35.80
C ASP A 571 20.91 1.87 35.53
N GLY A 572 20.58 0.73 36.15
CA GLY A 572 19.32 0.01 35.97
C GLY A 572 19.29 -0.92 34.77
N ILE A 573 20.38 -1.07 34.02
CA ILE A 573 20.45 -1.94 32.83
C ILE A 573 20.90 -3.34 33.24
N TRP A 574 20.29 -4.37 32.67
CA TRP A 574 20.76 -5.75 32.82
C TRP A 574 21.89 -6.04 31.84
N PRO A 575 22.99 -6.67 32.30
CA PRO A 575 24.11 -7.02 31.41
C PRO A 575 23.67 -8.05 30.37
N SER A 576 24.28 -8.02 29.19
CA SER A 576 24.04 -9.02 28.14
C SER A 576 25.29 -9.84 27.87
N TYR A 577 25.09 -11.15 27.75
CA TYR A 577 26.08 -12.14 27.37
C TYR A 577 26.10 -12.32 25.84
N TRP A 578 24.94 -12.62 25.25
CA TRP A 578 24.76 -12.93 23.83
C TRP A 578 24.57 -11.70 22.94
N TRP A 579 24.34 -10.50 23.48
CA TRP A 579 24.12 -9.30 22.68
C TRP A 579 25.17 -8.22 22.94
N THR A 580 25.35 -7.35 21.94
CA THR A 580 26.27 -6.21 22.02
C THR A 580 25.77 -5.09 22.95
N SER A 581 24.51 -5.13 23.38
CA SER A 581 23.91 -4.16 24.30
C SER A 581 23.02 -4.82 25.36
N GLY A 582 22.95 -4.21 26.55
CA GLY A 582 22.06 -4.65 27.62
C GLY A 582 20.57 -4.37 27.39
N LEU A 583 20.19 -3.81 26.23
CA LEU A 583 18.79 -3.46 25.95
C LEU A 583 17.90 -4.70 25.77
N TYR A 584 18.42 -5.79 25.19
CA TYR A 584 17.67 -7.04 24.99
C TYR A 584 17.26 -7.70 26.32
N PRO A 585 18.20 -8.00 27.25
CA PRO A 585 17.83 -8.55 28.55
C PRO A 585 17.01 -7.57 29.38
N THR A 586 17.26 -6.26 29.28
CA THR A 586 16.44 -5.24 29.96
C THR A 586 14.99 -5.26 29.48
N TRP A 587 14.74 -5.41 28.17
CA TRP A 587 13.40 -5.57 27.63
C TRP A 587 12.72 -6.83 28.18
N GLY A 588 13.43 -7.96 28.21
CA GLY A 588 12.96 -9.21 28.81
C GLY A 588 12.55 -9.03 30.28
N CYS A 589 13.41 -8.42 31.09
CA CYS A 589 13.12 -8.16 32.52
C CYS A 589 11.91 -7.25 32.73
N LEU A 590 11.76 -6.18 31.94
CA LEU A 590 10.59 -5.29 32.00
C LEU A 590 9.32 -6.02 31.58
N TRP A 591 9.40 -6.88 30.56
CA TRP A 591 8.26 -7.66 30.11
C TRP A 591 7.84 -8.69 31.17
N ALA A 592 8.80 -9.41 31.75
CA ALA A 592 8.57 -10.34 32.86
C ALA A 592 7.96 -9.63 34.07
N SER A 593 8.53 -8.48 34.47
CA SER A 593 8.00 -7.66 35.57
C SER A 593 6.54 -7.27 35.34
N ARG A 594 6.20 -6.78 34.14
CA ARG A 594 4.84 -6.34 33.84
C ARG A 594 3.85 -7.50 33.71
N ARG A 595 4.24 -8.62 33.11
CA ARG A 595 3.35 -9.77 32.89
C ARG A 595 3.13 -10.60 34.15
N LEU A 596 4.16 -10.73 35.00
CA LEU A 596 4.13 -11.55 36.21
C LEU A 596 4.01 -10.72 37.49
N GLU A 597 3.73 -9.41 37.36
CA GLU A 597 3.56 -8.45 38.46
C GLU A 597 4.74 -8.43 39.45
N LEU A 598 5.97 -8.58 38.93
CA LEU A 598 7.18 -8.62 39.74
C LEU A 598 7.73 -7.20 39.96
N PRO A 599 8.10 -6.80 41.19
CA PRO A 599 8.52 -5.44 41.50
C PRO A 599 9.90 -5.13 40.93
N LEU A 600 10.02 -4.03 40.18
CA LEU A 600 11.27 -3.55 39.62
C LEU A 600 12.25 -3.06 40.71
N PRO A 601 13.56 -3.23 40.51
CA PRO A 601 14.58 -2.58 41.33
C PRO A 601 14.47 -1.05 41.31
N ASP A 602 14.71 -0.40 42.45
CA ASP A 602 14.83 1.06 42.53
C ASP A 602 16.19 1.51 41.93
N ARG A 603 16.16 1.85 40.64
CA ARG A 603 17.32 2.22 39.82
C ARG A 603 16.92 3.32 38.83
N PRO A 604 17.87 4.14 38.34
CA PRO A 604 17.59 5.24 37.41
C PRO A 604 17.29 4.80 35.97
N LEU A 605 16.71 3.61 35.74
CA LEU A 605 16.54 2.98 34.43
C LEU A 605 15.84 3.88 33.41
N LYS A 606 14.78 4.59 33.81
CA LYS A 606 14.04 5.52 32.91
C LYS A 606 14.92 6.67 32.41
N ALA A 607 15.78 7.22 33.28
CA ALA A 607 16.72 8.27 32.89
C ALA A 607 17.82 7.71 31.97
N THR A 608 18.36 6.54 32.31
CA THR A 608 19.35 5.82 31.50
C THR A 608 18.83 5.53 30.09
N LEU A 609 17.63 4.96 29.96
CA LEU A 609 17.01 4.69 28.65
C LEU A 609 16.78 5.98 27.86
N ARG A 610 16.37 7.08 28.50
CA ARG A 610 16.22 8.38 27.81
C ARG A 610 17.55 8.91 27.27
N ALA A 611 18.65 8.73 28.00
CA ALA A 611 19.99 9.13 27.57
C ALA A 611 20.66 8.14 26.60
N TRP A 612 20.13 6.91 26.48
CA TRP A 612 20.73 5.85 25.68
C TRP A 612 20.84 6.23 24.20
N ARG A 613 22.05 6.10 23.64
CA ARG A 613 22.34 6.36 22.22
C ARG A 613 22.28 5.05 21.44
N CYS A 614 21.15 4.79 20.79
CA CYS A 614 20.97 3.62 19.94
C CYS A 614 21.86 3.72 18.70
N ARG A 615 22.57 2.62 18.39
CA ARG A 615 23.49 2.54 17.23
C ARG A 615 22.78 2.07 15.96
N HIS A 616 21.69 1.34 16.11
CA HIS A 616 20.98 0.72 14.98
C HIS A 616 19.48 0.51 15.28
N PRO A 617 18.66 0.18 14.25
CA PRO A 617 17.21 0.08 14.40
C PRO A 617 16.73 -0.94 15.45
N PHE A 618 17.44 -2.07 15.61
CA PHE A 618 17.11 -3.06 16.64
C PHE A 618 17.21 -2.49 18.08
N GLU A 619 18.32 -1.83 18.42
CA GLU A 619 18.46 -1.14 19.72
C GLU A 619 17.41 -0.04 19.90
N GLN A 620 17.07 0.68 18.83
CA GLN A 620 16.07 1.73 18.88
C GLN A 620 14.66 1.17 19.15
N ALA A 621 14.32 0.04 18.56
CA ALA A 621 13.06 -0.67 18.82
C ALA A 621 13.01 -1.24 20.25
N LEU A 622 14.11 -1.81 20.75
CA LEU A 622 14.22 -2.27 22.14
C LEU A 622 14.07 -1.13 23.14
N ARG A 623 14.75 -0.01 22.92
CA ARG A 623 14.62 1.20 23.76
C ARG A 623 13.18 1.70 23.80
N LEU A 624 12.51 1.76 22.65
CA LEU A 624 11.10 2.16 22.55
C LEU A 624 10.21 1.21 23.35
N ARG A 625 10.39 -0.10 23.21
CA ARG A 625 9.68 -1.13 23.99
C ARG A 625 9.89 -0.98 25.50
N CYS A 626 11.13 -0.77 25.93
CA CYS A 626 11.46 -0.57 27.35
C CYS A 626 10.79 0.68 27.93
N LEU A 627 10.84 1.81 27.20
CA LEU A 627 10.20 3.06 27.63
C LEU A 627 8.68 2.93 27.74
N GLU A 628 8.06 2.23 26.79
CA GLU A 628 6.62 1.96 26.80
C GLU A 628 6.19 1.11 27.99
N LEU A 629 6.94 0.03 28.29
CA LEU A 629 6.67 -0.82 29.45
C LEU A 629 6.77 -0.06 30.79
N LEU A 630 7.60 0.99 30.84
CA LEU A 630 7.76 1.91 31.97
C LEU A 630 6.75 3.07 32.01
N GLY A 631 5.78 3.12 31.07
CA GLY A 631 4.84 4.24 30.95
C GLY A 631 5.54 5.58 30.69
N ALA A 632 6.68 5.55 30.02
CA ALA A 632 7.48 6.72 29.69
C ALA A 632 7.34 7.05 28.20
N HIS A 633 6.61 8.12 27.87
CA HIS A 633 6.56 8.55 26.47
C HIS A 633 7.95 8.99 26.00
N PRO A 634 8.40 8.53 24.80
CA PRO A 634 9.66 8.97 24.22
C PRO A 634 9.61 10.48 23.89
N ALA A 635 10.77 11.13 23.91
CA ALA A 635 10.93 12.55 23.60
C ALA A 635 10.48 12.90 22.14
N PRO A 636 10.26 14.19 21.81
CA PRO A 636 9.53 14.64 20.60
C PRO A 636 10.13 14.24 19.24
N ASP A 637 11.44 13.97 19.14
CA ASP A 637 12.07 13.41 17.93
C ASP A 637 12.04 11.87 17.92
N GLY A 638 10.88 11.35 18.32
CA GLY A 638 10.63 10.03 18.89
C GLY A 638 11.05 8.84 18.04
N ASP A 639 11.50 7.78 18.71
CA ASP A 639 12.06 6.57 18.11
C ASP A 639 11.23 6.00 16.96
N ARG A 640 9.89 6.09 17.04
CA ARG A 640 8.98 5.71 15.95
C ARG A 640 9.29 6.42 14.63
N ARG A 641 9.52 7.74 14.67
CA ARG A 641 9.85 8.55 13.49
C ARG A 641 11.18 8.10 12.88
N ARG A 642 12.21 7.91 13.69
CA ARG A 642 13.54 7.48 13.24
C ARG A 642 13.52 6.07 12.66
N LEU A 643 12.79 5.15 13.30
CA LEU A 643 12.55 3.82 12.76
C LEU A 643 11.84 3.89 11.39
N SER A 644 10.76 4.67 11.26
CA SER A 644 10.07 4.84 9.97
C SER A 644 10.95 5.47 8.88
N GLN A 645 11.87 6.36 9.24
CA GLN A 645 12.83 6.98 8.30
C GLN A 645 13.95 6.03 7.88
N ALA A 646 14.36 5.11 8.75
CA ALA A 646 15.44 4.17 8.49
C ALA A 646 14.98 2.93 7.69
N GLN A 647 13.68 2.78 7.45
CA GLN A 647 13.12 1.63 6.72
C GLN A 647 13.57 1.63 5.25
N GLN A 648 14.00 0.47 4.76
CA GLN A 648 14.37 0.24 3.38
C GLN A 648 13.14 0.16 2.46
N ALA A 649 13.37 0.30 1.15
CA ALA A 649 12.31 0.27 0.16
C ALA A 649 11.52 -1.07 0.14
N ASP A 650 12.17 -2.17 0.49
CA ASP A 650 11.54 -3.50 0.60
C ASP A 650 10.74 -3.71 1.89
N GLY A 651 10.76 -2.74 2.82
CA GLY A 651 10.08 -2.79 4.10
C GLY A 651 10.91 -3.30 5.29
N SER A 652 12.16 -3.69 5.05
CA SER A 652 13.08 -4.15 6.11
C SER A 652 13.92 -3.01 6.71
N TRP A 653 14.81 -3.35 7.64
CA TRP A 653 15.87 -2.46 8.13
C TRP A 653 17.25 -3.05 7.87
N ILE A 654 18.26 -2.17 7.82
CA ILE A 654 19.65 -2.59 7.59
C ILE A 654 20.11 -3.49 8.75
N PRO A 655 20.68 -4.67 8.46
CA PRO A 655 21.15 -5.58 9.48
C PRO A 655 22.45 -5.05 10.09
N GLN A 656 22.72 -5.40 11.34
CA GLN A 656 23.94 -5.01 12.04
C GLN A 656 24.48 -6.17 12.87
N PRO A 657 25.81 -6.33 12.99
CA PRO A 657 26.40 -7.32 13.88
C PRO A 657 26.01 -7.02 15.34
N MET A 658 25.06 -7.78 15.87
CA MET A 658 24.44 -7.50 17.17
C MET A 658 24.35 -8.73 18.08
N LEU A 659 24.32 -9.92 17.47
CA LEU A 659 24.44 -11.18 18.18
C LEU A 659 25.92 -11.48 18.35
N ARG A 660 26.36 -11.66 19.60
CA ARG A 660 27.69 -12.11 19.97
C ARG A 660 27.64 -13.61 20.23
N LEU A 661 28.63 -14.34 19.73
CA LEU A 661 28.86 -15.75 20.07
C LEU A 661 30.16 -15.86 20.89
N PRO A 662 30.11 -15.69 22.23
CA PRO A 662 31.30 -15.78 23.05
C PRO A 662 31.81 -17.21 23.17
N PRO A 663 33.13 -17.43 23.20
CA PRO A 663 33.72 -18.66 23.68
C PRO A 663 33.17 -19.05 25.07
N PRO A 664 32.92 -20.35 25.32
CA PRO A 664 32.40 -20.82 26.61
C PRO A 664 33.28 -20.45 27.81
N GLU A 665 34.57 -20.15 27.61
CA GLU A 665 35.51 -19.80 28.67
C GLU A 665 35.33 -18.36 29.17
N ILE A 666 34.61 -17.52 28.42
CA ILE A 666 34.39 -16.11 28.74
C ILE A 666 33.04 -15.95 29.44
N ALA A 667 33.06 -15.59 30.73
CA ALA A 667 31.84 -15.39 31.54
C ALA A 667 31.25 -13.97 31.45
N ALA A 668 32.09 -12.95 31.17
CA ALA A 668 31.68 -11.54 31.12
C ALA A 668 32.14 -10.89 29.80
N PRO A 669 31.52 -11.27 28.66
CA PRO A 669 31.96 -10.84 27.34
C PRO A 669 31.83 -9.33 27.11
N GLU A 670 30.98 -8.63 27.85
CA GLU A 670 30.82 -7.18 27.79
C GLU A 670 32.06 -6.41 28.31
N ARG A 671 32.96 -7.08 29.03
CA ARG A 671 34.19 -6.50 29.58
C ARG A 671 35.43 -6.76 28.73
N GLN A 672 35.28 -7.47 27.61
CA GLN A 672 36.39 -7.86 26.73
C GLN A 672 36.17 -7.31 25.32
N ILE A 673 37.25 -6.87 24.67
CA ILE A 673 37.20 -6.28 23.33
C ILE A 673 36.96 -7.37 22.26
N ASP A 674 37.58 -8.55 22.43
CA ASP A 674 37.47 -9.69 21.51
C ASP A 674 36.74 -10.87 22.18
N ALA A 675 35.49 -10.64 22.54
CA ALA A 675 34.68 -11.59 23.29
C ALA A 675 33.90 -12.56 22.40
N GLY A 676 34.42 -12.88 21.21
CA GLY A 676 33.78 -13.76 20.22
C GLY A 676 33.18 -13.05 19.00
N GLY A 677 32.79 -13.86 18.02
CA GLY A 677 32.28 -13.37 16.73
C GLY A 677 30.97 -12.60 16.86
N LEU A 678 30.83 -11.54 16.05
CA LEU A 678 29.59 -10.78 15.93
C LEU A 678 28.87 -11.13 14.64
N PHE A 679 27.59 -11.45 14.75
CA PHE A 679 26.74 -11.90 13.67
C PHE A 679 25.58 -10.93 13.48
N ALA A 680 25.33 -10.61 12.21
CA ALA A 680 24.19 -9.80 11.80
C ALA A 680 23.02 -10.72 11.42
N ASP A 681 21.81 -10.18 11.52
CA ASP A 681 20.62 -10.82 10.99
C ASP A 681 20.60 -10.67 9.45
N SER A 682 21.38 -11.50 8.74
CA SER A 682 21.61 -11.41 7.30
C SER A 682 20.33 -11.41 6.45
N GLN A 683 19.27 -12.09 6.92
CA GLN A 683 17.96 -12.11 6.27
C GLN A 683 17.04 -10.96 6.70
N ARG A 684 17.51 -10.10 7.62
CA ARG A 684 16.83 -8.90 8.16
C ARG A 684 15.49 -9.19 8.83
N SER A 685 15.17 -10.46 9.08
CA SER A 685 13.86 -10.87 9.60
C SER A 685 13.79 -10.55 11.10
N PHE A 686 14.88 -10.78 11.82
CA PHE A 686 14.92 -10.55 13.27
C PHE A 686 14.78 -9.06 13.64
N THR A 687 15.59 -8.17 13.03
CA THR A 687 15.48 -6.73 13.25
C THR A 687 14.13 -6.20 12.82
N THR A 688 13.66 -6.60 11.64
CA THR A 688 12.37 -6.14 11.11
C THR A 688 11.21 -6.55 12.01
N ALA A 689 11.23 -7.76 12.58
CA ALA A 689 10.23 -8.21 13.53
C ALA A 689 10.22 -7.40 14.83
N MET A 690 11.39 -7.15 15.44
CA MET A 690 11.48 -6.33 16.65
C MET A 690 10.98 -4.90 16.39
N VAL A 691 11.33 -4.30 15.25
CA VAL A 691 10.87 -2.96 14.85
C VAL A 691 9.37 -2.94 14.60
N LEU A 692 8.83 -3.90 13.84
CA LEU A 692 7.39 -4.06 13.59
C LEU A 692 6.63 -4.13 14.93
N GLY A 693 7.10 -4.98 15.83
CA GLY A 693 6.53 -5.11 17.15
C GLY A 693 6.54 -3.79 17.93
N ALA A 694 7.66 -3.07 17.93
CA ALA A 694 7.79 -1.79 18.64
C ALA A 694 6.91 -0.67 18.05
N LEU A 695 6.72 -0.66 16.73
CA LEU A 695 5.85 0.31 16.05
C LEU A 695 4.37 0.01 16.23
N SER A 696 4.00 -1.25 16.51
CA SER A 696 2.60 -1.72 16.59
C SER A 696 1.98 -1.60 18.00
N ILE A 697 2.76 -1.18 19.00
CA ILE A 697 2.22 -0.74 20.31
C ILE A 697 1.57 0.62 20.13
#